data_AF-A0A962QEH9-F1
#
_entry.id   AF-A0A962QEH9-F1
#
_cell.length_a   1.000
_cell.length_b   1.000
_cell.length_c   1.000
_cell.angle_alpha   90.00
_cell.angle_beta   90.00
_cell.angle_gamma   90.00
#
_symmetry.space_group_name_H-M   'P 1'
#
loop_
_entity.id
_entity.type
_entity.pdbx_description
1 polymer ?
#
loop_
_entity_poly.entity_id
_entity_poly.type
_entity_poly.pdbx_seq_one_letter_code
_entity_poly.pdbx_strand_id
1 'polypeptide(L)'
;EPLPGAAPNESSSPDAAEQHGCYLGAFAWLEDVRPENKTLTPVQLNEALDKIFNKPGQAPLVADNKNFGYIHAPSLNHAVTAAVLRNGYLANATPDNPDSLSINLTSERVRLAMNVIEGMRNGQSLSALLGYYLERGLHDAGDLFLDSIIFDLRKQFPLAGDRLSTTRSSSDEPISAIEARNVVDGLALIEHVQAQTGANRNYPFGIAALPAIAEQDKRDAINREVERIMNINDAIADLAMAEGVHQVVQGNYARAAGTLDAFSKGHFPPIPEVVQTPRSGITLTHRVGLHLRAGLNPGDAAHSTPRAKAEPAINHWLTLLLPAMNDIFCTVDYYHQGNAQQEQQTVTAQDLGLLAIDLLYMLSSEQQQMTALDDRIVAHVYTISGVRIDSDVTIHYRGKQSGKYSFFEMMPMLHDLKALVTQSRPLKITDVKLPNEASQQEDSVAAIRVEKITAVRDLLLPQQTALNALKTRMDTWLNDPDPAVAESNSVSHLDEMINDYLAIAQGVSPFGLTGAASGFVHDWRRTQFRAVQEKLQNIITRWQAALAAFEQRITDFGALDPATPVESKMQYLMEAALLIVTESIPIPASNDPNDLLTTLNTTHKSNFQNTLSDLESLLAAASQVGAFHSALGAKASDIALHDTQTLDLADNQKAIVSFAQTLLTKVQGLATDIDKRLTTADSLITGDASANAAQRIDELTRAIRQLTHDDFVILPEFNLAPAHGSEWQQSYDNRAQLLGYQKNDLGVDFPEDNWLYGVARVRDKLQRWESITQFGEALNNVSLNLTPLQFPYRTDDHWLALEYPASQPGTAEPFVIEEDKLLYTAHYVDAFDQTAAISGLLLDEWTEVIPSAQQTTGLTFHYDRPNCEAPQTLLLALPANFTGQWQWQDLVDSLHETLDMARKRAIEPAHWNETEYARFLPAVISSVTRYPIMMTLDLAFNNAVQFKSTVES
;
A
#
# COMPACT_ATOMS: atom_id res chain seq x y z
N GLU A 1 -18.25 46.08 9.95
CA GLU A 1 -17.18 45.12 9.63
C GLU A 1 -16.18 45.09 10.78
N PRO A 2 -15.97 43.95 11.44
CA PRO A 2 -14.87 43.77 12.39
C PRO A 2 -13.64 43.22 11.67
N LEU A 3 -12.45 43.59 12.16
CA LEU A 3 -11.15 43.05 11.74
C LEU A 3 -11.05 41.55 12.13
N PRO A 4 -10.54 40.67 11.26
CA PRO A 4 -10.35 39.26 11.57
C PRO A 4 -8.98 39.03 12.24
N GLY A 5 -8.93 38.28 13.35
CA GLY A 5 -7.65 37.77 13.87
C GLY A 5 -7.46 37.59 15.39
N ALA A 6 -8.50 37.28 16.18
CA ALA A 6 -8.28 36.86 17.57
C ALA A 6 -9.14 35.62 17.90
N ALA A 7 -8.47 34.49 18.15
CA ALA A 7 -9.08 33.27 18.66
C ALA A 7 -9.41 33.42 20.16
N PRO A 8 -10.46 32.75 20.66
CA PRO A 8 -10.85 32.78 22.06
C PRO A 8 -10.03 31.76 22.85
N ASN A 9 -9.49 32.15 24.01
CA ASN A 9 -9.11 31.18 25.03
C ASN A 9 -9.63 31.64 26.38
N GLU A 10 -10.56 30.85 26.90
CA GLU A 10 -11.05 30.87 28.27
C GLU A 10 -9.94 30.38 29.21
N SER A 11 -9.68 31.15 30.28
CA SER A 11 -9.48 30.70 31.66
C SER A 11 -8.45 31.56 32.40
N SER A 12 -8.85 32.74 32.88
CA SER A 12 -8.24 33.37 34.06
C SER A 12 -9.17 34.46 34.62
N SER A 13 -9.39 34.40 35.92
CA SER A 13 -10.23 35.23 36.80
C SER A 13 -10.58 36.66 36.36
N PRO A 14 -11.82 37.13 36.60
CA PRO A 14 -12.21 38.52 36.44
C PRO A 14 -11.90 39.29 37.73
N ASP A 15 -10.65 39.73 37.91
CA ASP A 15 -10.28 40.84 38.81
C ASP A 15 -8.75 41.06 38.79
N ALA A 16 -8.20 41.33 37.61
CA ALA A 16 -6.94 42.04 37.49
C ALA A 16 -7.27 43.41 36.93
N ALA A 17 -7.36 44.40 37.81
CA ALA A 17 -7.41 45.81 37.41
C ALA A 17 -6.30 46.04 36.38
N GLU A 18 -6.67 46.44 35.16
CA GLU A 18 -5.73 47.02 34.23
C GLU A 18 -4.98 48.11 34.99
N GLN A 19 -3.68 47.90 35.23
CA GLN A 19 -2.83 48.96 35.72
C GLN A 19 -2.83 50.03 34.62
N HIS A 20 -3.68 51.03 34.76
CA HIS A 20 -3.60 52.27 34.00
C HIS A 20 -2.26 52.92 34.36
N GLY A 21 -1.22 52.56 33.61
CA GLY A 21 0.03 53.29 33.61
C GLY A 21 -0.23 54.74 33.18
N CYS A 22 0.42 55.70 33.82
CA CYS A 22 0.47 57.06 33.30
C CYS A 22 1.31 57.03 32.02
N TYR A 23 0.66 57.11 30.86
CA TYR A 23 1.35 57.21 29.58
C TYR A 23 1.77 58.66 29.35
N LEU A 24 3.05 58.94 29.56
CA LEU A 24 3.68 60.20 29.17
C LEU A 24 3.89 60.21 27.65
N GLY A 25 3.11 61.01 26.93
CA GLY A 25 3.35 61.30 25.53
C GLY A 25 4.56 62.24 25.37
N ALA A 26 5.56 61.81 24.61
CA ALA A 26 6.67 62.65 24.18
C ALA A 26 6.45 63.09 22.72
N PHE A 27 6.83 64.32 22.39
CA PHE A 27 6.96 64.79 21.01
C PHE A 27 8.45 64.94 20.70
N ALA A 28 8.86 64.56 19.48
CA ALA A 28 10.22 64.73 18.97
C ALA A 28 10.19 65.62 17.73
N TRP A 29 11.25 66.42 17.54
CA TRP A 29 11.47 67.21 16.35
C TRP A 29 12.60 66.57 15.53
N LEU A 30 12.45 66.57 14.21
CA LEU A 30 13.53 66.19 13.30
C LEU A 30 14.11 67.46 12.69
N GLU A 31 15.33 67.80 13.07
CA GLU A 31 16.07 68.96 12.56
C GLU A 31 17.10 68.51 11.52
N ASP A 32 17.57 69.44 10.71
CA ASP A 32 18.59 69.19 9.67
C ASP A 32 18.14 68.15 8.61
N VAL A 33 16.85 68.18 8.26
CA VAL A 33 16.29 67.38 7.16
C VAL A 33 16.95 67.80 5.85
N ARG A 34 17.83 66.94 5.33
CA ARG A 34 18.49 67.15 4.04
C ARG A 34 17.78 66.35 2.96
N PRO A 35 17.68 66.88 1.73
CA PRO A 35 17.26 66.09 0.59
C PRO A 35 18.16 64.86 0.47
N GLU A 36 17.57 63.70 0.21
CA GLU A 36 18.29 62.43 0.16
C GLU A 36 19.23 62.27 -1.06
N ASN A 37 19.54 63.39 -1.75
CA ASN A 37 20.30 63.47 -3.01
C ASN A 37 19.76 62.55 -4.13
N LYS A 38 18.44 62.43 -4.23
CA LYS A 38 17.77 61.69 -5.31
C LYS A 38 18.03 62.35 -6.65
N THR A 39 18.40 61.56 -7.64
CA THR A 39 18.56 62.03 -9.02
C THR A 39 17.34 61.61 -9.81
N LEU A 40 16.49 62.58 -10.14
CA LEU A 40 15.29 62.37 -10.95
C LEU A 40 15.63 62.53 -12.42
N THR A 41 15.39 61.49 -13.22
CA THR A 41 15.67 61.49 -14.67
C THR A 41 14.37 61.32 -15.46
N PRO A 42 14.13 62.10 -16.54
CA PRO A 42 12.93 61.92 -17.36
C PRO A 42 12.86 60.51 -17.96
N VAL A 43 11.69 59.87 -17.85
CA VAL A 43 11.47 58.53 -18.40
C VAL A 43 11.18 58.62 -19.90
N GLN A 44 11.85 57.80 -20.70
CA GLN A 44 11.53 57.62 -22.12
C GLN A 44 10.33 56.68 -22.23
N LEU A 45 9.16 57.23 -22.58
CA LEU A 45 7.93 56.48 -22.78
C LEU A 45 7.71 56.17 -24.27
N ASN A 46 7.09 55.03 -24.55
CA ASN A 46 6.59 54.77 -25.90
C ASN A 46 5.33 55.62 -26.17
N GLU A 47 4.93 55.74 -27.44
CA GLU A 47 3.85 56.63 -27.86
C GLU A 47 2.49 56.34 -27.19
N ALA A 48 2.25 55.09 -26.78
CA ALA A 48 1.03 54.68 -26.09
C ALA A 48 1.03 55.12 -24.61
N LEU A 49 2.15 54.95 -23.91
CA LEU A 49 2.30 55.32 -22.49
C LEU A 49 2.44 56.83 -22.31
N ASP A 50 3.06 57.53 -23.27
CA ASP A 50 3.22 58.99 -23.24
C ASP A 50 1.86 59.70 -23.22
N LYS A 51 0.89 59.21 -24.02
CA LYS A 51 -0.50 59.70 -24.04
C LYS A 51 -1.23 59.51 -22.70
N ILE A 52 -0.83 58.54 -21.89
CA ILE A 52 -1.45 58.21 -20.60
C ILE A 52 -0.82 59.05 -19.47
N PHE A 53 0.51 59.08 -19.42
CA PHE A 53 1.26 59.61 -18.28
C PHE A 53 1.73 61.07 -18.43
N ASN A 54 1.94 61.56 -19.65
CA ASN A 54 2.41 62.93 -19.90
C ASN A 54 1.28 63.79 -20.50
N LYS A 55 0.38 64.30 -19.65
CA LYS A 55 -0.73 65.17 -20.06
C LYS A 55 -0.28 66.63 -20.23
N PRO A 56 -0.87 67.41 -21.16
CA PRO A 56 -0.50 68.82 -21.35
C PRO A 56 -0.66 69.64 -20.06
N GLY A 57 0.41 70.32 -19.62
CA GLY A 57 0.42 71.14 -18.41
C GLY A 57 0.85 70.43 -17.12
N GLN A 58 1.16 69.13 -17.17
CA GLN A 58 1.72 68.38 -16.04
C GLN A 58 3.25 68.25 -16.15
N ALA A 59 3.92 68.12 -15.01
CA ALA A 59 5.35 67.82 -14.98
C ALA A 59 5.60 66.44 -15.63
N PRO A 60 6.68 66.29 -16.43
CA PRO A 60 6.98 65.03 -17.10
C PRO A 60 7.26 63.91 -16.09
N LEU A 61 6.92 62.68 -16.45
CA LEU A 61 7.22 61.51 -15.63
C LEU A 61 8.75 61.36 -15.44
N VAL A 62 9.18 61.27 -14.19
CA VAL A 62 10.59 61.11 -13.81
C VAL A 62 10.81 59.81 -13.03
N ALA A 63 11.95 59.16 -13.25
CA ALA A 63 12.42 58.00 -12.49
C ALA A 63 13.40 58.44 -11.41
N ASP A 64 13.20 57.92 -10.20
CA ASP A 64 14.10 58.05 -9.06
C ASP A 64 15.18 56.96 -9.13
N ASN A 65 16.45 57.37 -9.11
CA ASN A 65 17.60 56.45 -9.14
C ASN A 65 17.70 55.54 -7.91
N LYS A 66 17.00 55.86 -6.81
CA LYS A 66 16.88 55.01 -5.61
C LYS A 66 15.60 54.16 -5.58
N ASN A 67 14.75 54.24 -6.61
CA ASN A 67 13.58 53.39 -6.70
C ASN A 67 13.96 52.01 -7.22
N PHE A 68 13.78 50.98 -6.39
CA PHE A 68 14.09 49.60 -6.76
C PHE A 68 13.00 48.96 -7.65
N GLY A 69 11.88 49.63 -7.92
CA GLY A 69 10.79 49.15 -8.78
C GLY A 69 9.75 48.25 -8.08
N TYR A 70 9.10 47.38 -8.83
CA TYR A 70 8.10 46.43 -8.33
C TYR A 70 8.54 44.97 -8.54
N ILE A 71 8.00 44.07 -7.73
CA ILE A 71 8.12 42.61 -7.90
C ILE A 71 6.71 42.08 -8.08
N HIS A 72 6.47 41.43 -9.23
CA HIS A 72 5.25 40.67 -9.47
C HIS A 72 5.44 39.27 -8.90
N ALA A 73 4.48 38.83 -8.10
CA ALA A 73 4.54 37.57 -7.37
C ALA A 73 3.29 36.73 -7.65
N PRO A 74 3.39 35.39 -7.61
CA PRO A 74 2.30 34.51 -8.02
C PRO A 74 1.09 34.53 -7.08
N SER A 75 1.24 35.04 -5.85
CA SER A 75 0.11 35.31 -4.94
C SER A 75 0.39 36.50 -4.02
N LEU A 76 -0.64 36.92 -3.27
CA LEU A 76 -0.50 37.99 -2.28
C LEU A 76 0.52 37.64 -1.19
N ASN A 77 0.49 36.40 -0.68
CA ASN A 77 1.47 35.94 0.31
C ASN A 77 2.89 36.00 -0.23
N HIS A 78 3.11 35.59 -1.49
CA HIS A 78 4.43 35.72 -2.12
C HIS A 78 4.84 37.19 -2.31
N ALA A 79 3.91 38.10 -2.62
CA ALA A 79 4.21 39.53 -2.71
C ALA A 79 4.65 40.12 -1.37
N VAL A 80 3.99 39.72 -0.27
CA VAL A 80 4.37 40.13 1.09
C VAL A 80 5.73 39.54 1.47
N THR A 81 5.98 38.25 1.18
CA THR A 81 7.30 37.63 1.38
C THR A 81 8.39 38.38 0.62
N ALA A 82 8.19 38.68 -0.66
CA ALA A 82 9.13 39.45 -1.46
C ALA A 82 9.36 40.86 -0.89
N ALA A 83 8.31 41.50 -0.35
CA ALA A 83 8.43 42.80 0.31
C ALA A 83 9.32 42.73 1.56
N VAL A 84 9.13 41.72 2.41
CA VAL A 84 9.92 41.52 3.63
C VAL A 84 11.38 41.23 3.30
N LEU A 85 11.64 40.31 2.36
CA LEU A 85 13.02 39.98 1.94
C LEU A 85 13.73 41.19 1.36
N ARG A 86 13.04 41.97 0.53
CA ARG A 86 13.57 43.21 -0.05
C ARG A 86 13.85 44.27 1.01
N ASN A 87 12.96 44.46 1.99
CA ASN A 87 13.22 45.38 3.09
C ASN A 87 14.41 44.93 3.94
N GLY A 88 14.59 43.62 4.12
CA GLY A 88 15.78 43.04 4.74
C GLY A 88 17.07 43.45 4.02
N TYR A 89 17.10 43.31 2.69
CA TYR A 89 18.21 43.78 1.85
C TYR A 89 18.46 45.29 2.00
N LEU A 90 17.41 46.11 1.82
CA LEU A 90 17.54 47.58 1.88
C LEU A 90 18.03 48.09 3.24
N ALA A 91 17.68 47.42 4.33
CA ALA A 91 18.07 47.83 5.67
C ALA A 91 19.51 47.40 6.05
N ASN A 92 20.06 46.35 5.41
CA ASN A 92 21.32 45.73 5.84
C ASN A 92 22.43 45.80 4.78
N ALA A 93 22.12 46.09 3.52
CA ALA A 93 23.12 46.28 2.48
C ALA A 93 23.91 47.58 2.75
N THR A 94 25.23 47.45 2.85
CA THR A 94 26.16 48.57 3.08
C THR A 94 27.20 48.62 1.96
N PRO A 95 27.88 49.75 1.71
CA PRO A 95 28.94 49.79 0.70
C PRO A 95 30.07 48.76 0.93
N ASP A 96 30.35 48.42 2.20
CA ASP A 96 31.36 47.43 2.58
C ASP A 96 30.88 45.98 2.43
N ASN A 97 29.55 45.76 2.46
CA ASN A 97 28.93 44.45 2.26
C ASN A 97 27.61 44.61 1.45
N PRO A 98 27.71 44.78 0.12
CA PRO A 98 26.57 45.13 -0.72
C PRO A 98 25.58 43.98 -0.93
N ASP A 99 26.00 42.74 -0.67
CA ASP A 99 25.23 41.51 -0.92
C ASP A 99 24.56 40.98 0.38
N SER A 100 24.59 41.75 1.46
CA SER A 100 23.94 41.38 2.72
C SER A 100 22.43 41.20 2.54
N LEU A 101 21.93 39.97 2.77
CA LEU A 101 20.54 39.57 2.54
C LEU A 101 20.05 39.73 1.09
N SER A 102 20.96 39.67 0.10
CA SER A 102 20.58 39.67 -1.32
C SER A 102 20.09 38.28 -1.76
N ILE A 103 18.79 38.02 -1.62
CA ILE A 103 18.20 36.73 -1.98
C ILE A 103 18.09 36.57 -3.50
N ASN A 104 18.64 35.48 -4.05
CA ASN A 104 18.59 35.15 -5.48
C ASN A 104 17.93 33.79 -5.74
N LEU A 105 16.65 33.83 -6.13
CA LEU A 105 15.82 32.67 -6.49
C LEU A 105 15.65 32.49 -8.00
N THR A 106 16.74 32.59 -8.77
CA THR A 106 16.72 32.24 -10.20
C THR A 106 16.36 30.76 -10.41
N SER A 107 15.68 30.45 -11.53
CA SER A 107 15.15 29.10 -11.80
C SER A 107 16.23 28.01 -11.87
N GLU A 108 17.48 28.36 -12.20
CA GLU A 108 18.61 27.44 -12.16
C GLU A 108 19.01 27.11 -10.72
N ARG A 109 19.20 28.15 -9.88
CA ARG A 109 19.56 28.01 -8.47
C ARG A 109 18.51 27.25 -7.67
N VAL A 110 17.23 27.56 -7.89
CA VAL A 110 16.11 26.84 -7.25
C VAL A 110 16.11 25.35 -7.63
N ARG A 111 16.33 25.01 -8.90
CA ARG A 111 16.39 23.60 -9.33
C ARG A 111 17.56 22.85 -8.70
N LEU A 112 18.73 23.47 -8.63
CA LEU A 112 19.90 22.88 -7.97
C LEU A 112 19.66 22.67 -6.47
N ALA A 113 19.12 23.69 -5.79
CA ALA A 113 18.76 23.60 -4.37
C ALA A 113 17.70 22.51 -4.11
N MET A 114 16.67 22.41 -4.96
CA MET A 114 15.62 21.38 -4.85
C MET A 114 16.19 19.96 -5.01
N ASN A 115 17.09 19.73 -5.97
CA ASN A 115 17.75 18.42 -6.12
C ASN A 115 18.54 18.02 -4.86
N VAL A 116 19.22 18.98 -4.22
CA VAL A 116 19.96 18.73 -2.97
C VAL A 116 18.98 18.46 -1.81
N ILE A 117 17.89 19.22 -1.72
CA ILE A 117 16.83 19.00 -0.71
C ILE A 117 16.21 17.60 -0.86
N GLU A 118 15.92 17.15 -2.08
CA GLU A 118 15.43 15.79 -2.34
C GLU A 118 16.46 14.73 -1.92
N GLY A 119 17.74 14.95 -2.22
CA GLY A 119 18.84 14.10 -1.74
C GLY A 119 18.90 14.01 -0.20
N MET A 120 18.72 15.14 0.49
CA MET A 120 18.65 15.18 1.95
C MET A 120 17.43 14.42 2.48
N ARG A 121 16.27 14.56 1.83
CA ARG A 121 15.04 13.80 2.15
C ARG A 121 15.20 12.29 1.98
N ASN A 122 16.08 11.86 1.09
CA ASN A 122 16.45 10.46 0.89
C ASN A 122 17.56 9.95 1.84
N GLY A 123 17.94 10.74 2.86
CA GLY A 123 18.86 10.31 3.92
C GLY A 123 20.33 10.63 3.69
N GLN A 124 20.68 11.42 2.68
CA GLN A 124 22.07 11.85 2.44
C GLN A 124 22.38 13.17 3.18
N SER A 125 23.60 13.34 3.68
CA SER A 125 23.99 14.61 4.32
C SER A 125 24.30 15.70 3.28
N LEU A 126 24.07 16.96 3.63
CA LEU A 126 24.40 18.11 2.78
C LEU A 126 25.88 18.11 2.38
N SER A 127 26.78 17.84 3.34
CA SER A 127 28.23 17.71 3.09
C SER A 127 28.56 16.67 2.01
N ALA A 128 27.89 15.51 2.03
CA ALA A 128 28.11 14.45 1.06
C ALA A 128 27.57 14.83 -0.33
N LEU A 129 26.38 15.42 -0.38
CA LEU A 129 25.77 15.87 -1.64
C LEU A 129 26.64 16.93 -2.33
N LEU A 130 27.11 17.95 -1.61
CA LEU A 130 28.04 18.95 -2.14
C LEU A 130 29.35 18.31 -2.60
N GLY A 131 29.87 17.34 -1.85
CA GLY A 131 31.02 16.52 -2.24
C GLY A 131 30.81 15.77 -3.57
N TYR A 132 29.65 15.13 -3.76
CA TYR A 132 29.33 14.44 -5.01
C TYR A 132 29.27 15.40 -6.20
N TYR A 133 28.69 16.59 -6.02
CA TYR A 133 28.70 17.63 -7.07
C TYR A 133 30.14 18.04 -7.40
N LEU A 134 30.99 18.31 -6.40
CA LEU A 134 32.39 18.66 -6.62
C LEU A 134 33.15 17.58 -7.38
N GLU A 135 33.12 16.34 -6.89
CA GLU A 135 33.87 15.24 -7.49
C GLU A 135 33.39 14.93 -8.90
N ARG A 136 32.08 14.96 -9.13
CA ARG A 136 31.52 14.79 -10.48
C ARG A 136 31.95 15.92 -11.42
N GLY A 137 31.96 17.17 -10.94
CA GLY A 137 32.41 18.31 -11.74
C GLY A 137 33.89 18.21 -12.12
N LEU A 138 34.73 17.75 -11.18
CA LEU A 138 36.15 17.50 -11.42
C LEU A 138 36.38 16.30 -12.37
N HIS A 139 35.54 15.26 -12.29
CA HIS A 139 35.59 14.08 -13.16
C HIS A 139 35.13 14.40 -14.60
N ASP A 140 34.02 15.12 -14.74
CA ASP A 140 33.41 15.47 -16.03
C ASP A 140 34.25 16.51 -16.81
N ALA A 141 35.24 17.15 -16.17
CA ALA A 141 36.24 18.04 -16.79
C ALA A 141 37.32 17.25 -17.57
N GLY A 142 36.89 16.27 -18.37
CA GLY A 142 37.71 15.18 -18.94
C GLY A 142 38.92 15.57 -19.78
N ASP A 143 38.95 16.78 -20.36
CA ASP A 143 40.12 17.28 -21.11
C ASP A 143 41.31 17.66 -20.21
N LEU A 144 41.07 17.83 -18.90
CA LEU A 144 42.05 18.31 -17.93
C LEU A 144 42.52 17.25 -16.92
N PHE A 145 41.97 16.02 -16.94
CA PHE A 145 42.36 14.89 -16.07
C PHE A 145 42.51 15.27 -14.58
N LEU A 146 41.48 15.88 -13.98
CA LEU A 146 41.53 16.38 -12.60
C LEU A 146 41.29 15.30 -11.54
N ASP A 147 41.01 14.05 -11.91
CA ASP A 147 40.72 12.94 -10.97
C ASP A 147 41.77 12.73 -9.89
N SER A 148 43.04 12.99 -10.20
CA SER A 148 44.14 12.82 -9.25
C SER A 148 44.00 13.70 -8.01
N ILE A 149 43.35 14.87 -8.12
CA ILE A 149 43.17 15.80 -7.00
C ILE A 149 42.06 15.37 -6.04
N ILE A 150 41.10 14.55 -6.50
CA ILE A 150 39.95 14.13 -5.71
C ILE A 150 40.43 13.38 -4.46
N PHE A 151 41.43 12.52 -4.62
CA PHE A 151 42.03 11.78 -3.52
C PHE A 151 42.69 12.70 -2.48
N ASP A 152 43.44 13.72 -2.94
CA ASP A 152 44.09 14.67 -2.04
C ASP A 152 43.07 15.55 -1.30
N LEU A 153 41.97 15.95 -1.97
CA LEU A 153 40.87 16.69 -1.35
C LEU A 153 40.12 15.84 -0.30
N ARG A 154 39.87 14.56 -0.57
CA ARG A 154 39.25 13.64 0.41
C ARG A 154 40.10 13.49 1.67
N LYS A 155 41.42 13.48 1.52
CA LYS A 155 42.35 13.39 2.65
C LYS A 155 42.38 14.64 3.51
N GLN A 156 42.25 15.82 2.91
CA GLN A 156 42.20 17.09 3.66
C GLN A 156 40.81 17.34 4.27
N PHE A 157 39.74 16.91 3.59
CA PHE A 157 38.35 17.10 3.99
C PHE A 157 37.59 15.77 4.05
N PRO A 158 37.87 14.91 5.05
CA PRO A 158 37.18 13.64 5.21
C PRO A 158 35.76 13.83 5.74
N LEU A 159 34.78 13.16 5.13
CA LEU A 159 33.38 13.16 5.57
C LEU A 159 33.24 12.60 6.99
N ALA A 160 32.54 13.33 7.86
CA ALA A 160 32.52 13.14 9.31
C ALA A 160 31.97 11.81 9.88
N GLY A 161 31.57 10.84 9.05
CA GLY A 161 31.21 9.48 9.51
C GLY A 161 32.31 8.79 10.32
N ASP A 162 33.56 9.24 10.19
CA ASP A 162 34.76 8.69 10.83
C ASP A 162 35.32 9.54 12.01
N ARG A 163 34.61 10.59 12.46
CA ARG A 163 35.08 11.50 13.53
C ARG A 163 34.57 11.14 14.93
N LEU A 164 33.55 10.28 15.06
CA LEU A 164 33.04 9.80 16.34
C LEU A 164 33.80 8.54 16.79
N SER A 165 34.25 8.49 18.04
CA SER A 165 34.99 7.34 18.60
C SER A 165 34.18 6.04 18.61
N THR A 166 32.85 6.12 18.50
CA THR A 166 31.91 4.99 18.56
C THR A 166 31.56 4.39 17.19
N THR A 167 31.92 5.05 16.07
CA THR A 167 31.66 4.56 14.70
C THR A 167 32.95 4.28 13.91
N ARG A 168 34.11 4.38 14.57
CA ARG A 168 35.42 4.09 13.97
C ARG A 168 35.54 2.60 13.63
N SER A 169 35.75 2.30 12.35
CA SER A 169 36.01 0.95 11.87
C SER A 169 37.31 0.38 12.48
N SER A 170 37.35 -0.92 12.78
CA SER A 170 38.48 -1.58 13.45
C SER A 170 39.78 -1.51 12.64
N SER A 171 40.89 -1.27 13.35
CA SER A 171 42.21 -0.83 12.84
C SER A 171 43.06 -1.86 12.08
N ASP A 172 42.46 -2.85 11.41
CA ASP A 172 43.21 -3.92 10.71
C ASP A 172 42.90 -4.03 9.20
N GLU A 173 42.14 -3.10 8.63
CA GLU A 173 42.00 -2.98 7.17
C GLU A 173 42.99 -1.92 6.61
N PRO A 174 43.67 -2.19 5.48
CA PRO A 174 44.58 -1.24 4.88
C PRO A 174 43.86 0.07 4.54
N ILE A 175 44.39 1.18 5.03
CA ILE A 175 43.83 2.55 4.93
C ILE A 175 43.40 2.91 3.50
N SER A 176 44.09 2.38 2.48
CA SER A 176 43.76 2.60 1.07
C SER A 176 42.44 1.99 0.60
N ALA A 177 41.88 0.99 1.28
CA ALA A 177 40.60 0.37 0.94
C ALA A 177 39.38 1.10 1.54
N ILE A 178 39.58 1.81 2.66
CA ILE A 178 38.54 2.58 3.36
C ILE A 178 38.40 3.98 2.73
N GLU A 179 39.50 4.62 2.31
CA GLU A 179 39.48 5.93 1.63
C GLU A 179 38.83 5.90 0.23
N ALA A 180 38.67 4.71 -0.37
CA ALA A 180 38.00 4.54 -1.66
C ALA A 180 36.47 4.74 -1.58
N ARG A 181 35.85 4.69 -0.39
CA ARG A 181 34.39 4.78 -0.19
C ARG A 181 33.88 6.13 0.29
N ASN A 182 34.75 7.03 0.76
CA ASN A 182 34.33 8.31 1.32
C ASN A 182 34.48 9.43 0.28
N VAL A 183 33.40 10.20 0.07
CA VAL A 183 33.37 11.43 -0.75
C VAL A 183 33.98 12.60 0.02
N VAL A 184 34.48 13.64 -0.67
CA VAL A 184 34.94 14.90 -0.05
C VAL A 184 33.82 15.52 0.82
N ASP A 185 34.15 15.99 2.03
CA ASP A 185 33.25 16.82 2.83
C ASP A 185 33.13 18.21 2.19
N GLY A 186 32.14 18.38 1.31
CA GLY A 186 31.96 19.60 0.53
C GLY A 186 31.68 20.83 1.39
N LEU A 187 31.02 20.68 2.53
CA LEU A 187 30.71 21.81 3.42
C LEU A 187 31.97 22.29 4.14
N ALA A 188 32.77 21.36 4.69
CA ALA A 188 34.03 21.71 5.35
C ALA A 188 35.02 22.40 4.39
N LEU A 189 35.04 21.99 3.12
CA LEU A 189 35.83 22.66 2.08
C LEU A 189 35.34 24.11 1.85
N ILE A 190 34.03 24.32 1.73
CA ILE A 190 33.44 25.65 1.55
C ILE A 190 33.79 26.57 2.72
N GLU A 191 33.60 26.11 3.95
CA GLU A 191 33.92 26.88 5.17
C GLU A 191 35.40 27.28 5.22
N HIS A 192 36.30 26.34 4.88
CA HIS A 192 37.73 26.61 4.83
C HIS A 192 38.08 27.67 3.79
N VAL A 193 37.53 27.57 2.58
CA VAL A 193 37.78 28.54 1.48
C VAL A 193 37.23 29.92 1.83
N GLN A 194 36.03 30.00 2.42
CA GLN A 194 35.42 31.27 2.84
C GLN A 194 36.22 31.99 3.93
N ALA A 195 36.87 31.24 4.83
CA ALA A 195 37.72 31.80 5.88
C ALA A 195 39.04 32.39 5.35
N GLN A 196 39.48 32.05 4.13
CA GLN A 196 40.68 32.61 3.53
C GLN A 196 40.45 34.01 2.94
N THR A 197 41.52 34.80 2.85
CA THR A 197 41.52 36.14 2.23
C THR A 197 42.55 36.25 1.11
N GLY A 198 42.27 37.10 0.12
CA GLY A 198 43.18 37.35 -1.02
C GLY A 198 43.43 36.10 -1.88
N ALA A 199 44.67 35.94 -2.37
CA ALA A 199 45.05 34.86 -3.27
C ALA A 199 44.91 33.43 -2.67
N ASN A 200 44.79 33.32 -1.35
CA ASN A 200 44.62 32.03 -0.65
C ASN A 200 43.22 31.43 -0.79
N ARG A 201 42.26 32.16 -1.38
CA ARG A 201 40.94 31.61 -1.76
C ARG A 201 40.99 30.71 -2.99
N ASN A 202 42.04 30.85 -3.81
CA ASN A 202 42.24 30.02 -4.99
C ASN A 202 43.12 28.82 -4.65
N TYR A 203 43.02 27.76 -5.43
CA TYR A 203 43.84 26.56 -5.32
C TYR A 203 45.34 26.93 -5.18
N PRO A 204 46.05 26.44 -4.15
CA PRO A 204 45.74 25.31 -3.26
C PRO A 204 44.99 25.66 -1.95
N PHE A 205 44.18 26.72 -1.92
CA PHE A 205 43.33 27.10 -0.78
C PHE A 205 44.09 27.38 0.53
N GLY A 206 45.35 27.80 0.43
CA GLY A 206 46.25 27.97 1.59
C GLY A 206 46.68 26.66 2.26
N ILE A 207 46.42 25.50 1.65
CA ILE A 207 46.77 24.17 2.18
C ILE A 207 48.09 23.70 1.57
N ALA A 208 49.14 23.65 2.39
CA ALA A 208 50.47 23.22 1.94
C ALA A 208 50.56 21.73 1.54
N ALA A 209 49.59 20.92 1.98
CA ALA A 209 49.55 19.48 1.72
C ALA A 209 48.90 19.09 0.38
N LEU A 210 48.24 20.03 -0.32
CA LEU A 210 47.70 19.80 -1.66
C LEU A 210 48.81 19.94 -2.72
N PRO A 211 48.78 19.15 -3.82
CA PRO A 211 49.86 19.14 -4.81
C PRO A 211 49.96 20.48 -5.55
N ALA A 212 51.18 20.97 -5.78
CA ALA A 212 51.38 22.16 -6.59
C ALA A 212 51.09 21.85 -8.08
N ILE A 213 50.02 22.43 -8.62
CA ILE A 213 49.66 22.31 -10.04
C ILE A 213 50.25 23.50 -10.79
N ALA A 214 51.07 23.26 -11.82
CA ALA A 214 51.74 24.31 -12.60
C ALA A 214 50.85 24.96 -13.67
N GLU A 215 49.96 24.18 -14.28
CA GLU A 215 49.04 24.60 -15.34
C GLU A 215 47.91 25.51 -14.80
N GLN A 216 47.73 26.69 -15.40
CA GLN A 216 46.73 27.68 -14.98
C GLN A 216 45.29 27.18 -15.23
N ASP A 217 45.03 26.56 -16.39
CA ASP A 217 43.70 26.10 -16.77
C ASP A 217 43.14 25.05 -15.80
N LYS A 218 44.00 24.17 -15.26
CA LYS A 218 43.64 23.20 -14.22
C LYS A 218 43.28 23.89 -12.90
N ARG A 219 44.06 24.88 -12.47
CA ARG A 219 43.76 25.66 -11.25
C ARG A 219 42.43 26.38 -11.38
N ASP A 220 42.17 26.99 -12.54
CA ASP A 220 40.94 27.73 -12.81
C ASP A 220 39.72 26.81 -12.88
N ALA A 221 39.87 25.60 -13.42
CA ALA A 221 38.81 24.59 -13.41
C ALA A 221 38.47 24.11 -11.99
N ILE A 222 39.48 23.85 -11.15
CA ILE A 222 39.27 23.48 -9.74
C ILE A 222 38.57 24.60 -8.97
N ASN A 223 39.03 25.84 -9.14
CA ASN A 223 38.41 27.01 -8.50
C ASN A 223 36.95 27.17 -8.94
N ARG A 224 36.66 26.98 -10.24
CA ARG A 224 35.29 27.04 -10.77
C ARG A 224 34.37 26.00 -10.16
N GLU A 225 34.83 24.77 -9.96
CA GLU A 225 34.01 23.72 -9.33
C GLU A 225 33.79 23.99 -7.83
N VAL A 226 34.78 24.56 -7.13
CA VAL A 226 34.60 25.03 -5.75
C VAL A 226 33.61 26.19 -5.67
N GLU A 227 33.73 27.18 -6.55
CA GLU A 227 32.76 28.28 -6.68
C GLU A 227 31.36 27.75 -7.00
N ARG A 228 31.25 26.68 -7.80
CA ARG A 228 29.97 26.04 -8.13
C ARG A 228 29.30 25.44 -6.91
N ILE A 229 30.02 24.66 -6.09
CA ILE A 229 29.44 24.11 -4.85
C ILE A 229 29.14 25.20 -3.82
N MET A 230 29.92 26.28 -3.78
CA MET A 230 29.61 27.47 -2.97
C MET A 230 28.30 28.12 -3.41
N ASN A 231 28.10 28.28 -4.73
CA ASN A 231 26.87 28.82 -5.29
C ASN A 231 25.65 27.90 -5.03
N ILE A 232 25.83 26.58 -5.03
CA ILE A 232 24.76 25.62 -4.66
C ILE A 232 24.42 25.78 -3.17
N ASN A 233 25.42 25.86 -2.29
CA ASN A 233 25.19 26.05 -0.86
C ASN A 233 24.47 27.38 -0.56
N ASP A 234 24.87 28.45 -1.22
CA ASP A 234 24.23 29.76 -1.12
C ASP A 234 22.80 29.76 -1.69
N ALA A 235 22.54 29.03 -2.79
CA ALA A 235 21.19 28.84 -3.32
C ALA A 235 20.26 28.12 -2.34
N ILE A 236 20.79 27.16 -1.58
CA ILE A 236 20.04 26.46 -0.52
C ILE A 236 19.75 27.42 0.64
N ALA A 237 20.73 28.24 1.04
CA ALA A 237 20.54 29.25 2.09
C ALA A 237 19.49 30.30 1.69
N ASP A 238 19.54 30.79 0.45
CA ASP A 238 18.55 31.72 -0.10
C ASP A 238 17.14 31.14 -0.10
N LEU A 239 17.00 29.89 -0.56
CA LEU A 239 15.72 29.19 -0.59
C LEU A 239 15.18 28.94 0.83
N ALA A 240 16.05 28.55 1.76
CA ALA A 240 15.70 28.34 3.17
C ALA A 240 15.25 29.64 3.86
N MET A 241 15.96 30.74 3.62
CA MET A 241 15.60 32.07 4.13
C MET A 241 14.28 32.54 3.53
N ALA A 242 14.09 32.39 2.23
CA ALA A 242 12.85 32.73 1.56
C ALA A 242 11.65 31.91 2.08
N GLU A 243 11.83 30.61 2.27
CA GLU A 243 10.80 29.72 2.82
C GLU A 243 10.48 30.07 4.27
N GLY A 244 11.49 30.33 5.11
CA GLY A 244 11.30 30.74 6.50
C GLY A 244 10.46 32.02 6.60
N VAL A 245 10.78 33.03 5.78
CA VAL A 245 9.99 34.27 5.72
C VAL A 245 8.60 34.01 5.15
N HIS A 246 8.46 33.15 4.15
CA HIS A 246 7.16 32.80 3.57
C HIS A 246 6.22 32.16 4.59
N GLN A 247 6.73 31.20 5.37
CA GLN A 247 5.96 30.54 6.42
C GLN A 247 5.59 31.49 7.56
N VAL A 248 6.47 32.44 7.92
CA VAL A 248 6.15 33.51 8.88
C VAL A 248 5.02 34.41 8.36
N VAL A 249 5.05 34.80 7.08
CA VAL A 249 3.99 35.60 6.44
C VAL A 249 2.65 34.85 6.46
N GLN A 250 2.66 33.52 6.32
CA GLN A 250 1.46 32.69 6.44
C GLN A 250 1.01 32.43 7.89
N GLY A 251 1.75 32.91 8.91
CA GLY A 251 1.46 32.67 10.33
C GLY A 251 1.97 31.32 10.87
N ASN A 252 2.71 30.55 10.07
CA ASN A 252 3.23 29.23 10.40
C ASN A 252 4.62 29.30 11.08
N TYR A 253 4.71 29.98 12.23
CA TYR A 253 5.99 30.21 12.94
C TYR A 253 6.73 28.92 13.31
N ALA A 254 6.01 27.85 13.67
CA ALA A 254 6.61 26.56 13.99
C ALA A 254 7.29 25.91 12.78
N ARG A 255 6.68 26.02 11.59
CA ARG A 255 7.25 25.51 10.34
C ARG A 255 8.43 26.36 9.87
N ALA A 256 8.37 27.68 10.05
CA ALA A 256 9.50 28.56 9.78
C ALA A 256 10.73 28.19 10.63
N ALA A 257 10.53 28.02 11.95
CA ALA A 257 11.59 27.59 12.87
C ALA A 257 12.12 26.18 12.53
N GLY A 258 11.22 25.23 12.26
CA GLY A 258 11.60 23.87 11.86
C GLY A 258 12.37 23.81 10.55
N THR A 259 12.04 24.67 9.58
CA THR A 259 12.76 24.77 8.30
C THR A 259 14.18 25.27 8.52
N LEU A 260 14.36 26.36 9.27
CA LEU A 260 15.68 26.90 9.61
C LEU A 260 16.53 25.92 10.45
N ASP A 261 15.90 25.19 11.37
CA ASP A 261 16.57 24.16 12.18
C ASP A 261 17.01 22.97 11.31
N ALA A 262 16.17 22.55 10.35
CA ALA A 262 16.48 21.45 9.45
C ALA A 262 17.68 21.76 8.55
N PHE A 263 17.76 22.97 8.00
CA PHE A 263 18.89 23.41 7.18
C PHE A 263 20.18 23.62 8.00
N SER A 264 20.09 24.04 9.26
CA SER A 264 21.28 24.25 10.11
C SER A 264 21.81 22.98 10.77
N LYS A 265 20.93 22.04 11.15
CA LYS A 265 21.30 20.78 11.82
C LYS A 265 21.29 19.56 10.91
N GLY A 266 21.08 19.74 9.60
CA GLY A 266 21.06 18.64 8.61
C GLY A 266 19.94 17.62 8.82
N HIS A 267 18.81 18.03 9.40
CA HIS A 267 17.60 17.20 9.46
C HIS A 267 16.84 17.29 8.13
N PHE A 268 15.89 16.37 7.91
CA PHE A 268 15.08 16.31 6.69
C PHE A 268 14.24 17.60 6.49
N PRO A 269 14.60 18.50 5.55
CA PRO A 269 13.85 19.73 5.37
C PRO A 269 12.53 19.44 4.64
N PRO A 270 11.43 20.15 4.99
CA PRO A 270 10.19 20.08 4.22
C PRO A 270 10.40 20.64 2.80
N ILE A 271 9.54 20.24 1.85
CA ILE A 271 9.54 20.84 0.52
C ILE A 271 9.19 22.34 0.66
N PRO A 272 10.02 23.26 0.13
CA PRO A 272 9.71 24.69 0.14
C PRO A 272 8.45 25.01 -0.67
N GLU A 273 7.54 25.77 -0.07
CA GLU A 273 6.31 26.25 -0.71
C GLU A 273 6.50 27.60 -1.42
N VAL A 274 7.48 28.40 -1.02
CA VAL A 274 7.77 29.73 -1.59
C VAL A 274 8.11 29.70 -3.10
N VAL A 275 8.47 28.52 -3.63
CA VAL A 275 8.76 28.30 -5.06
C VAL A 275 7.60 27.64 -5.80
N GLN A 276 6.55 27.24 -5.09
CA GLN A 276 5.35 26.66 -5.69
C GLN A 276 4.40 27.78 -6.11
N THR A 277 3.99 27.75 -7.38
CA THR A 277 2.95 28.66 -7.85
C THR A 277 1.60 28.12 -7.36
N PRO A 278 0.88 28.84 -6.48
CA PRO A 278 -0.46 28.42 -6.08
C PRO A 278 -1.35 28.43 -7.33
N ARG A 279 -2.03 27.31 -7.57
CA ARG A 279 -3.02 27.16 -8.62
C ARG A 279 -4.38 27.03 -7.94
N SER A 280 -5.30 27.96 -8.21
CA SER A 280 -6.72 27.70 -7.95
C SER A 280 -7.30 26.88 -9.10
N GLY A 281 -8.25 26.02 -8.78
CA GLY A 281 -8.93 25.19 -9.75
C GLY A 281 -10.04 24.41 -9.08
N ILE A 282 -10.85 23.78 -9.91
CA ILE A 282 -11.94 22.93 -9.48
C ILE A 282 -11.46 21.49 -9.51
N THR A 283 -11.76 20.79 -8.43
CA THR A 283 -11.30 19.44 -8.20
C THR A 283 -12.35 18.44 -8.67
N LEU A 284 -11.97 17.58 -9.60
CA LEU A 284 -12.73 16.41 -10.00
C LEU A 284 -12.14 15.19 -9.31
N THR A 285 -12.91 14.58 -8.41
CA THR A 285 -12.50 13.31 -7.79
C THR A 285 -13.17 12.17 -8.53
N HIS A 286 -12.39 11.24 -9.07
CA HIS A 286 -12.89 10.02 -9.69
C HIS A 286 -12.81 8.88 -8.70
N ARG A 287 -13.90 8.12 -8.58
CA ARG A 287 -13.97 6.90 -7.76
C ARG A 287 -14.68 5.82 -8.56
N VAL A 288 -14.08 4.63 -8.58
CA VAL A 288 -14.65 3.48 -9.27
C VAL A 288 -15.07 2.42 -8.27
N GLY A 289 -16.36 2.09 -8.25
CA GLY A 289 -16.95 1.17 -7.27
C GLY A 289 -17.48 -0.14 -7.88
N LEU A 290 -17.56 -1.17 -7.05
CA LEU A 290 -18.29 -2.42 -7.30
C LEU A 290 -19.28 -2.63 -6.18
N HIS A 291 -20.58 -2.58 -6.50
CA HIS A 291 -21.67 -2.85 -5.58
C HIS A 291 -22.12 -4.30 -5.66
N LEU A 292 -22.10 -4.97 -4.52
CA LEU A 292 -22.50 -6.36 -4.37
C LEU A 292 -23.80 -6.46 -3.56
N ARG A 293 -24.51 -7.57 -3.75
CA ARG A 293 -25.72 -7.87 -2.99
C ARG A 293 -25.41 -8.13 -1.51
N ALA A 294 -25.74 -7.17 -0.66
CA ALA A 294 -25.59 -7.30 0.80
C ALA A 294 -26.72 -8.15 1.42
N GLY A 295 -26.60 -8.48 2.71
CA GLY A 295 -27.67 -9.14 3.46
C GLY A 295 -27.94 -10.60 3.11
N LEU A 296 -27.13 -11.23 2.23
CA LEU A 296 -27.26 -12.65 1.92
C LEU A 296 -27.01 -13.54 3.15
N ASN A 297 -27.75 -14.63 3.27
CA ASN A 297 -27.69 -15.52 4.44
C ASN A 297 -26.52 -16.52 4.31
N PRO A 298 -25.51 -16.51 5.21
CA PRO A 298 -24.44 -17.51 5.25
C PRO A 298 -24.93 -18.96 5.44
N GLY A 299 -26.09 -19.12 6.09
CA GLY A 299 -26.71 -20.41 6.36
C GLY A 299 -27.43 -21.06 5.18
N ASP A 300 -27.56 -20.37 4.04
CA ASP A 300 -28.22 -20.92 2.85
C ASP A 300 -27.51 -22.19 2.36
N ALA A 301 -28.28 -23.17 1.87
CA ALA A 301 -27.77 -24.41 1.29
C ALA A 301 -26.96 -24.15 0.01
N ALA A 302 -27.22 -23.05 -0.70
CA ALA A 302 -26.40 -22.60 -1.83
C ALA A 302 -24.96 -22.25 -1.44
N HIS A 303 -24.71 -21.94 -0.16
CA HIS A 303 -23.39 -21.63 0.39
C HIS A 303 -22.81 -22.87 1.10
N SER A 304 -22.53 -23.93 0.35
CA SER A 304 -22.10 -25.22 0.90
C SER A 304 -20.64 -25.23 1.40
N THR A 305 -19.78 -24.34 0.88
CA THR A 305 -18.35 -24.30 1.21
C THR A 305 -18.01 -23.19 2.23
N PRO A 306 -16.93 -23.35 3.02
CA PRO A 306 -16.53 -22.34 4.01
C PRO A 306 -16.36 -20.94 3.41
N ARG A 307 -15.72 -20.82 2.24
CA ARG A 307 -15.50 -19.52 1.58
C ARG A 307 -16.82 -18.88 1.13
N ALA A 308 -17.77 -19.68 0.65
CA ALA A 308 -19.08 -19.17 0.26
C ALA A 308 -19.93 -18.74 1.48
N LYS A 309 -19.79 -19.42 2.63
CA LYS A 309 -20.41 -18.96 3.89
C LYS A 309 -19.78 -17.68 4.42
N ALA A 310 -18.46 -17.57 4.30
CA ALA A 310 -17.68 -16.42 4.74
C ALA A 310 -18.05 -15.15 3.96
N GLU A 311 -18.13 -15.23 2.63
CA GLU A 311 -18.59 -14.12 1.80
C GLU A 311 -19.59 -14.53 0.70
N PRO A 312 -20.88 -14.60 1.05
CA PRO A 312 -21.96 -14.87 0.11
C PRO A 312 -22.05 -13.86 -1.03
N ALA A 313 -21.78 -12.58 -0.76
CA ALA A 313 -21.91 -11.48 -1.72
C ALA A 313 -20.94 -11.63 -2.91
N ILE A 314 -19.67 -11.96 -2.61
CA ILE A 314 -18.66 -12.24 -3.63
C ILE A 314 -19.00 -13.53 -4.37
N ASN A 315 -19.40 -14.60 -3.67
CA ASN A 315 -19.77 -15.86 -4.31
C ASN A 315 -20.95 -15.70 -5.28
N HIS A 316 -21.96 -14.92 -4.90
CA HIS A 316 -23.11 -14.63 -5.77
C HIS A 316 -22.68 -13.90 -7.04
N TRP A 317 -21.88 -12.84 -6.93
CA TRP A 317 -21.36 -12.11 -8.08
C TRP A 317 -20.50 -12.98 -9.02
N LEU A 318 -19.60 -13.78 -8.45
CA LEU A 318 -18.78 -14.71 -9.24
C LEU A 318 -19.63 -15.77 -9.96
N THR A 319 -20.75 -16.19 -9.38
CA THR A 319 -21.67 -17.15 -10.01
C THR A 319 -22.39 -16.55 -11.23
N LEU A 320 -22.58 -15.23 -11.27
CA LEU A 320 -23.11 -14.53 -12.44
C LEU A 320 -22.05 -14.42 -13.54
N LEU A 321 -20.77 -14.26 -13.17
CA LEU A 321 -19.67 -14.07 -14.11
C LEU A 321 -19.13 -15.36 -14.72
N LEU A 322 -18.94 -16.40 -13.90
CA LEU A 322 -18.33 -17.65 -14.34
C LEU A 322 -19.37 -18.57 -15.00
N PRO A 323 -18.95 -19.43 -15.95
CA PRO A 323 -19.78 -20.54 -16.44
C PRO A 323 -20.27 -21.43 -15.28
N ALA A 324 -21.33 -22.21 -15.52
CA ALA A 324 -21.83 -23.14 -14.52
C ALA A 324 -20.73 -24.13 -14.09
N MET A 325 -20.72 -24.51 -12.81
CA MET A 325 -19.66 -25.38 -12.26
C MET A 325 -19.58 -26.77 -12.92
N ASN A 326 -20.65 -27.23 -13.60
CA ASN A 326 -20.66 -28.47 -14.40
C ASN A 326 -19.92 -28.32 -15.75
N ASP A 327 -19.80 -27.09 -16.23
CA ASP A 327 -19.17 -26.77 -17.51
C ASP A 327 -17.67 -26.50 -17.35
N ILE A 328 -17.17 -26.35 -16.12
CA ILE A 328 -15.74 -26.20 -15.81
C ILE A 328 -15.16 -27.58 -15.46
N PHE A 329 -14.12 -28.03 -16.19
CA PHE A 329 -13.61 -29.41 -16.06
C PHE A 329 -12.09 -29.58 -16.15
N CYS A 330 -11.63 -30.76 -15.75
CA CYS A 330 -10.37 -31.38 -16.18
C CYS A 330 -10.63 -32.83 -16.63
N THR A 331 -9.67 -33.39 -17.36
CA THR A 331 -9.66 -34.82 -17.67
C THR A 331 -8.60 -35.52 -16.85
N VAL A 332 -8.92 -36.69 -16.33
CA VAL A 332 -8.01 -37.50 -15.51
C VAL A 332 -7.89 -38.87 -16.12
N ASP A 333 -6.66 -39.35 -16.24
CA ASP A 333 -6.39 -40.70 -16.68
C ASP A 333 -6.09 -41.61 -15.48
N TYR A 334 -6.70 -42.79 -15.44
CA TYR A 334 -6.48 -43.82 -14.43
C TYR A 334 -6.64 -45.24 -15.02
N TYR A 335 -6.31 -46.26 -14.24
CA TYR A 335 -6.47 -47.67 -14.61
C TYR A 335 -7.61 -48.34 -13.85
N HIS A 336 -8.48 -49.06 -14.55
CA HIS A 336 -9.61 -49.80 -13.96
C HIS A 336 -9.22 -51.23 -13.56
N GLN A 337 -9.86 -51.75 -12.51
CA GLN A 337 -9.75 -53.13 -12.04
C GLN A 337 -10.45 -54.05 -13.05
N GLY A 338 -9.70 -54.93 -13.72
CA GLY A 338 -10.25 -55.99 -14.57
C GLY A 338 -9.93 -55.92 -16.06
N ASN A 339 -9.54 -54.78 -16.63
CA ASN A 339 -9.20 -54.66 -18.06
C ASN A 339 -7.74 -54.26 -18.34
N ALA A 340 -7.00 -53.79 -17.32
CA ALA A 340 -5.64 -53.25 -17.44
C ALA A 340 -5.49 -52.14 -18.49
N GLN A 341 -6.59 -51.49 -18.88
CA GLN A 341 -6.59 -50.37 -19.82
C GLN A 341 -6.63 -49.04 -19.05
N GLN A 342 -5.97 -48.04 -19.62
CA GLN A 342 -6.05 -46.67 -19.17
C GLN A 342 -7.39 -46.11 -19.63
N GLU A 343 -8.20 -45.65 -18.68
CA GLU A 343 -9.46 -44.97 -18.90
C GLU A 343 -9.29 -43.49 -18.60
N GLN A 344 -9.98 -42.65 -19.38
CA GLN A 344 -10.00 -41.21 -19.20
C GLN A 344 -11.39 -40.79 -18.73
N GLN A 345 -11.44 -40.03 -17.63
CA GLN A 345 -12.67 -39.51 -17.07
C GLN A 345 -12.65 -37.99 -17.01
N THR A 346 -13.79 -37.40 -17.32
CA THR A 346 -14.03 -35.96 -17.11
C THR A 346 -14.48 -35.73 -15.68
N VAL A 347 -13.79 -34.83 -14.97
CA VAL A 347 -14.12 -34.41 -13.60
C VAL A 347 -14.45 -32.92 -13.63
N THR A 348 -15.66 -32.56 -13.21
CA THR A 348 -16.14 -31.17 -13.22
C THR A 348 -15.93 -30.48 -11.86
N ALA A 349 -15.96 -29.14 -11.83
CA ALA A 349 -15.90 -28.41 -10.57
C ALA A 349 -17.08 -28.75 -9.65
N GLN A 350 -18.25 -29.08 -10.22
CA GLN A 350 -19.41 -29.55 -9.47
C GLN A 350 -19.16 -30.92 -8.81
N ASP A 351 -18.51 -31.86 -9.51
CA ASP A 351 -18.18 -33.19 -8.96
C ASP A 351 -17.21 -33.09 -7.76
N LEU A 352 -16.38 -32.05 -7.74
CA LEU A 352 -15.46 -31.72 -6.65
C LEU A 352 -16.12 -30.93 -5.50
N GLY A 353 -17.41 -30.61 -5.61
CA GLY A 353 -18.14 -29.79 -4.65
C GLY A 353 -17.60 -28.36 -4.51
N LEU A 354 -17.03 -27.80 -5.59
CA LEU A 354 -16.48 -26.44 -5.61
C LEU A 354 -17.56 -25.43 -6.01
N LEU A 355 -17.52 -24.25 -5.39
CA LEU A 355 -18.30 -23.08 -5.80
C LEU A 355 -17.42 -22.04 -6.47
N ALA A 356 -18.04 -21.03 -7.08
CA ALA A 356 -17.36 -19.97 -7.83
C ALA A 356 -16.26 -19.27 -7.02
N ILE A 357 -16.52 -18.98 -5.74
CA ILE A 357 -15.51 -18.38 -4.83
C ILE A 357 -14.36 -19.34 -4.51
N ASP A 358 -14.57 -20.65 -4.51
CA ASP A 358 -13.49 -21.60 -4.26
C ASP A 358 -12.51 -21.64 -5.43
N LEU A 359 -13.01 -21.57 -6.67
CA LEU A 359 -12.18 -21.49 -7.86
C LEU A 359 -11.27 -20.25 -7.82
N LEU A 360 -11.79 -19.10 -7.37
CA LEU A 360 -11.01 -17.87 -7.22
C LEU A 360 -9.76 -18.05 -6.33
N TYR A 361 -9.90 -18.76 -5.21
CA TYR A 361 -8.82 -18.93 -4.24
C TYR A 361 -7.98 -20.20 -4.48
N MET A 362 -8.46 -21.19 -5.22
CA MET A 362 -7.74 -22.45 -5.48
C MET A 362 -6.97 -22.45 -6.81
N LEU A 363 -7.45 -21.73 -7.82
CA LEU A 363 -6.80 -21.61 -9.13
C LEU A 363 -6.00 -20.30 -9.22
N SER A 364 -4.92 -20.21 -8.43
CA SER A 364 -3.94 -19.13 -8.60
C SER A 364 -2.58 -19.67 -9.05
N SER A 365 -1.69 -18.77 -9.47
CA SER A 365 -0.33 -19.09 -9.93
C SER A 365 0.57 -19.70 -8.85
N GLU A 366 0.11 -19.75 -7.59
CA GLU A 366 0.86 -20.34 -6.48
C GLU A 366 0.79 -21.87 -6.51
N GLN A 367 1.95 -22.50 -6.66
CA GLN A 367 2.10 -23.95 -6.76
C GLN A 367 1.44 -24.71 -5.60
N GLN A 368 1.39 -24.12 -4.40
CA GLN A 368 0.79 -24.71 -3.20
C GLN A 368 -0.75 -24.77 -3.25
N GLN A 369 -1.41 -23.83 -3.93
CA GLN A 369 -2.88 -23.83 -4.09
C GLN A 369 -3.31 -24.84 -5.15
N MET A 370 -2.50 -25.06 -6.19
CA MET A 370 -2.71 -26.14 -7.16
C MET A 370 -2.65 -27.52 -6.51
N THR A 371 -1.75 -27.74 -5.53
CA THR A 371 -1.68 -29.01 -4.80
C THR A 371 -2.98 -29.34 -4.07
N ALA A 372 -3.69 -28.34 -3.53
CA ALA A 372 -4.98 -28.57 -2.87
C ALA A 372 -6.10 -28.96 -3.85
N LEU A 373 -6.03 -28.46 -5.09
CA LEU A 373 -6.92 -28.87 -6.17
C LEU A 373 -6.57 -30.29 -6.66
N ASP A 374 -5.28 -30.58 -6.85
CA ASP A 374 -4.77 -31.91 -7.22
C ASP A 374 -5.25 -32.97 -6.21
N ASP A 375 -5.06 -32.72 -4.91
CA ASP A 375 -5.47 -33.62 -3.83
C ASP A 375 -6.98 -33.91 -3.87
N ARG A 376 -7.81 -32.91 -4.19
CA ARG A 376 -9.26 -33.11 -4.34
C ARG A 376 -9.62 -33.92 -5.56
N ILE A 377 -8.96 -33.67 -6.70
CA ILE A 377 -9.18 -34.42 -7.93
C ILE A 377 -8.80 -35.89 -7.70
N VAL A 378 -7.63 -36.14 -7.12
CA VAL A 378 -7.16 -37.49 -6.79
C VAL A 378 -8.12 -38.17 -5.81
N ALA A 379 -8.54 -37.49 -4.74
CA ALA A 379 -9.49 -38.04 -3.78
C ALA A 379 -10.83 -38.40 -4.45
N HIS A 380 -11.37 -37.54 -5.31
CA HIS A 380 -12.59 -37.81 -6.07
C HIS A 380 -12.41 -39.02 -7.00
N VAL A 381 -11.27 -39.12 -7.70
CA VAL A 381 -10.99 -40.24 -8.61
C VAL A 381 -11.01 -41.57 -7.88
N TYR A 382 -10.44 -41.65 -6.68
CA TYR A 382 -10.49 -42.88 -5.88
C TYR A 382 -11.88 -43.23 -5.31
N THR A 383 -12.88 -42.34 -5.41
CA THR A 383 -14.29 -42.70 -5.11
C THR A 383 -14.99 -43.40 -6.26
N ILE A 384 -14.43 -43.36 -7.47
CA ILE A 384 -14.98 -44.04 -8.64
C ILE A 384 -14.82 -45.54 -8.44
N SER A 385 -15.93 -46.28 -8.62
CA SER A 385 -15.93 -47.73 -8.46
C SER A 385 -15.01 -48.40 -9.47
N GLY A 386 -14.13 -49.27 -8.99
CA GLY A 386 -13.23 -50.04 -9.84
C GLY A 386 -11.88 -49.37 -10.15
N VAL A 387 -11.56 -48.20 -9.61
CA VAL A 387 -10.22 -47.61 -9.77
C VAL A 387 -9.17 -48.45 -9.03
N ARG A 388 -8.07 -48.77 -9.71
CA ARG A 388 -6.93 -49.47 -9.10
C ARG A 388 -6.17 -48.57 -8.13
N ILE A 389 -5.84 -49.07 -6.94
CA ILE A 389 -4.99 -48.34 -5.98
C ILE A 389 -3.60 -48.06 -6.53
N ASP A 390 -3.05 -48.99 -7.32
CA ASP A 390 -1.74 -48.83 -7.96
C ASP A 390 -1.77 -47.96 -9.23
N SER A 391 -2.94 -47.43 -9.60
CA SER A 391 -3.12 -46.55 -10.75
C SER A 391 -2.24 -45.30 -10.61
N ASP A 392 -1.56 -44.94 -11.69
CA ASP A 392 -0.91 -43.63 -11.80
C ASP A 392 -1.95 -42.62 -12.30
N VAL A 393 -2.44 -41.77 -11.39
CA VAL A 393 -3.48 -40.79 -11.70
C VAL A 393 -2.82 -39.57 -12.34
N THR A 394 -3.05 -39.36 -13.64
CA THR A 394 -2.49 -38.21 -14.37
C THR A 394 -3.59 -37.19 -14.64
N ILE A 395 -3.43 -35.97 -14.12
CA ILE A 395 -4.39 -34.88 -14.27
C ILE A 395 -4.02 -34.02 -15.48
N HIS A 396 -4.96 -33.85 -16.40
CA HIS A 396 -4.83 -32.97 -17.56
C HIS A 396 -5.75 -31.76 -17.39
N TYR A 397 -5.14 -30.64 -17.03
CA TYR A 397 -5.81 -29.34 -16.92
C TYR A 397 -6.16 -28.69 -18.26
N ARG A 398 -5.62 -29.24 -19.36
CA ARG A 398 -5.82 -28.76 -20.72
C ARG A 398 -6.68 -29.77 -21.47
N GLY A 399 -7.78 -29.31 -22.05
CA GLY A 399 -8.66 -30.14 -22.86
C GLY A 399 -9.69 -29.28 -23.56
N LYS A 400 -10.20 -29.76 -24.70
CA LYS A 400 -11.32 -29.13 -25.39
C LYS A 400 -12.50 -30.08 -25.40
N GLN A 401 -13.63 -29.62 -24.91
CA GLN A 401 -14.90 -30.34 -24.98
C GLN A 401 -15.99 -29.35 -25.37
N SER A 402 -16.86 -29.74 -26.30
CA SER A 402 -17.90 -28.85 -26.81
C SER A 402 -18.82 -28.39 -25.68
N GLY A 403 -18.96 -27.07 -25.50
CA GLY A 403 -19.81 -26.45 -24.47
C GLY A 403 -19.23 -26.51 -23.05
N LYS A 404 -17.96 -26.89 -22.87
CA LYS A 404 -17.27 -26.91 -21.58
C LYS A 404 -15.93 -26.18 -21.66
N TYR A 405 -15.46 -25.69 -20.52
CA TYR A 405 -14.22 -24.94 -20.35
C TYR A 405 -13.28 -25.68 -19.42
N SER A 406 -12.03 -25.84 -19.82
CA SER A 406 -11.02 -26.43 -18.96
C SER A 406 -10.65 -25.47 -17.81
N PHE A 407 -10.23 -26.00 -16.66
CA PHE A 407 -9.71 -25.16 -15.57
C PHE A 407 -8.60 -24.20 -16.04
N PHE A 408 -7.77 -24.62 -17.01
CA PHE A 408 -6.74 -23.79 -17.62
C PHE A 408 -7.31 -22.58 -18.39
N GLU A 409 -8.41 -22.73 -19.12
CA GLU A 409 -9.07 -21.62 -19.83
C GLU A 409 -9.67 -20.60 -18.86
N MET A 410 -10.03 -21.02 -17.65
CA MET A 410 -10.55 -20.12 -16.60
C MET A 410 -9.46 -19.35 -15.83
N MET A 411 -8.21 -19.83 -15.83
CA MET A 411 -7.13 -19.27 -15.01
C MET A 411 -6.87 -17.77 -15.24
N PRO A 412 -6.82 -17.24 -16.49
CA PRO A 412 -6.54 -15.82 -16.71
C PRO A 412 -7.61 -14.90 -16.09
N MET A 413 -8.89 -15.24 -16.28
CA MET A 413 -10.01 -14.48 -15.70
C MET A 413 -9.99 -14.54 -14.17
N LEU A 414 -9.74 -15.73 -13.59
CA LEU A 414 -9.67 -15.90 -12.14
C LEU A 414 -8.46 -15.17 -11.53
N HIS A 415 -7.34 -15.09 -12.24
CA HIS A 415 -6.17 -14.32 -11.81
C HIS A 415 -6.49 -12.83 -11.69
N ASP A 416 -7.12 -12.25 -12.73
CA ASP A 416 -7.51 -10.84 -12.72
C ASP A 416 -8.60 -10.55 -11.69
N LEU A 417 -9.58 -11.45 -11.53
CA LEU A 417 -10.59 -11.36 -10.48
C LEU A 417 -9.97 -11.41 -9.08
N LYS A 418 -9.03 -12.33 -8.83
CA LYS A 418 -8.37 -12.48 -7.53
C LYS A 418 -7.60 -11.20 -7.21
N ALA A 419 -6.81 -10.69 -8.16
CA ALA A 419 -6.09 -9.44 -8.01
C ALA A 419 -7.02 -8.25 -7.75
N LEU A 420 -8.15 -8.16 -8.47
CA LEU A 420 -9.13 -7.09 -8.28
C LEU A 420 -9.76 -7.15 -6.88
N VAL A 421 -10.16 -8.33 -6.40
CA VAL A 421 -10.77 -8.50 -5.08
C VAL A 421 -9.78 -8.24 -3.94
N THR A 422 -8.54 -8.73 -4.04
CA THR A 422 -7.55 -8.61 -2.95
C THR A 422 -6.85 -7.26 -2.89
N GLN A 423 -6.70 -6.56 -4.04
CA GLN A 423 -6.02 -5.25 -4.10
C GLN A 423 -7.00 -4.06 -3.98
N SER A 424 -8.30 -4.32 -3.95
CA SER A 424 -9.33 -3.29 -3.73
C SER A 424 -9.67 -3.21 -2.26
N ARG A 425 -10.03 -2.00 -1.79
CA ARG A 425 -10.48 -1.81 -0.41
C ARG A 425 -11.99 -1.95 -0.32
N PRO A 426 -12.56 -2.32 0.83
CA PRO A 426 -13.99 -2.24 1.05
C PRO A 426 -14.54 -0.83 0.82
N LEU A 427 -15.76 -0.78 0.29
CA LEU A 427 -16.50 0.46 0.11
C LEU A 427 -16.86 1.07 1.48
N LYS A 428 -16.75 2.39 1.58
CA LYS A 428 -17.09 3.20 2.75
C LYS A 428 -18.24 4.14 2.44
N ILE A 429 -18.88 4.66 3.49
CA ILE A 429 -19.97 5.65 3.34
C ILE A 429 -19.43 6.94 2.73
N THR A 430 -18.22 7.34 3.12
CA THR A 430 -17.56 8.55 2.62
C THR A 430 -17.10 8.46 1.17
N ASP A 431 -17.14 7.27 0.54
CA ASP A 431 -16.73 7.09 -0.85
C ASP A 431 -17.67 7.77 -1.85
N VAL A 432 -18.90 8.07 -1.44
CA VAL A 432 -19.91 8.75 -2.28
C VAL A 432 -20.16 10.18 -1.78
N LYS A 433 -19.16 10.77 -1.14
CA LYS A 433 -19.14 12.17 -0.70
C LYS A 433 -17.91 12.90 -1.17
N LEU A 434 -18.02 14.22 -1.29
CA LEU A 434 -16.88 15.08 -1.55
C LEU A 434 -15.87 14.99 -0.38
N PRO A 435 -14.55 15.09 -0.64
CA PRO A 435 -13.52 14.98 0.39
C PRO A 435 -13.65 15.98 1.56
N ASN A 436 -14.23 17.16 1.30
CA ASN A 436 -14.47 18.21 2.29
C ASN A 436 -15.74 17.97 3.16
N GLU A 437 -16.66 17.13 2.70
CA GLU A 437 -17.90 16.76 3.40
C GLU A 437 -17.76 15.44 4.15
N ALA A 438 -16.80 14.60 3.76
CA ALA A 438 -16.53 13.31 4.37
C ALA A 438 -16.00 13.45 5.80
N SER A 439 -16.64 12.77 6.75
CA SER A 439 -16.17 12.67 8.14
C SER A 439 -15.80 11.24 8.49
N GLN A 440 -14.66 11.05 9.16
CA GLN A 440 -14.23 9.73 9.66
C GLN A 440 -15.23 9.10 10.63
N GLN A 441 -16.07 9.90 11.30
CA GLN A 441 -17.09 9.37 12.21
C GLN A 441 -18.21 8.63 11.47
N GLU A 442 -18.51 9.00 10.23
CA GLU A 442 -19.59 8.37 9.46
C GLU A 442 -19.21 6.95 9.01
N ASP A 443 -17.93 6.71 8.74
CA ASP A 443 -17.42 5.38 8.38
C ASP A 443 -17.47 4.38 9.55
N SER A 444 -17.69 4.85 10.79
CA SER A 444 -17.79 3.99 11.96
C SER A 444 -19.08 3.17 12.04
N VAL A 445 -20.04 3.40 11.13
CA VAL A 445 -21.32 2.66 11.08
C VAL A 445 -21.20 1.34 10.34
N ALA A 446 -20.14 1.15 9.55
CA ALA A 446 -19.90 -0.11 8.84
C ALA A 446 -19.61 -1.25 9.82
N ALA A 447 -20.19 -2.43 9.55
CA ALA A 447 -20.00 -3.61 10.40
C ALA A 447 -19.95 -4.89 9.58
N ILE A 448 -19.08 -5.83 9.99
CA ILE A 448 -19.11 -7.20 9.49
C ILE A 448 -20.16 -7.98 10.28
N ARG A 449 -21.06 -8.67 9.58
CA ARG A 449 -22.02 -9.58 10.21
C ARG A 449 -21.29 -10.77 10.82
N VAL A 450 -21.34 -10.89 12.15
CA VAL A 450 -20.67 -11.97 12.91
C VAL A 450 -21.11 -13.36 12.44
N GLU A 451 -22.36 -13.49 11.99
CA GLU A 451 -22.94 -14.72 11.43
C GLU A 451 -22.12 -15.31 10.27
N LYS A 452 -21.47 -14.47 9.44
CA LYS A 452 -20.60 -14.91 8.35
C LYS A 452 -19.45 -15.78 8.87
N ILE A 453 -18.90 -15.42 10.04
CA ILE A 453 -17.72 -16.04 10.62
C ILE A 453 -18.11 -17.24 11.49
N THR A 454 -19.18 -17.11 12.28
CA THR A 454 -19.67 -18.23 13.09
C THR A 454 -20.12 -19.39 12.22
N ALA A 455 -20.76 -19.14 11.07
CA ALA A 455 -21.16 -20.18 10.14
C ALA A 455 -19.97 -20.97 9.57
N VAL A 456 -18.82 -20.32 9.39
CA VAL A 456 -17.57 -20.97 8.94
C VAL A 456 -16.94 -21.79 10.06
N ARG A 457 -16.86 -21.22 11.26
CA ARG A 457 -16.40 -21.92 12.46
C ARG A 457 -17.21 -23.21 12.70
N ASP A 458 -18.54 -23.12 12.57
CA ASP A 458 -19.45 -24.24 12.82
C ASP A 458 -19.29 -25.39 11.83
N LEU A 459 -18.79 -25.13 10.61
CA LEU A 459 -18.41 -26.18 9.67
C LEU A 459 -17.12 -26.92 10.09
N LEU A 460 -16.22 -26.28 10.84
CA LEU A 460 -14.93 -26.86 11.24
C LEU A 460 -15.03 -27.69 12.54
N LEU A 461 -15.97 -27.35 13.43
CA LEU A 461 -16.16 -28.02 14.74
C LEU A 461 -16.39 -29.55 14.64
N PRO A 462 -17.24 -30.07 13.74
CA PRO A 462 -17.41 -31.52 13.59
C PRO A 462 -16.12 -32.22 13.14
N GLN A 463 -15.33 -31.56 12.28
CA GLN A 463 -14.07 -32.12 11.78
C GLN A 463 -13.00 -32.14 12.87
N GLN A 464 -12.92 -31.10 13.70
CA GLN A 464 -12.07 -31.10 14.88
C GLN A 464 -12.42 -32.24 15.85
N THR A 465 -13.72 -32.45 16.09
CA THR A 465 -14.22 -33.52 16.96
C THR A 465 -13.83 -34.90 16.42
N ALA A 466 -14.07 -35.14 15.12
CA ALA A 466 -13.70 -36.38 14.46
C ALA A 466 -12.19 -36.62 14.48
N LEU A 467 -11.39 -35.57 14.27
CA LEU A 467 -9.92 -35.64 14.29
C LEU A 467 -9.37 -35.96 15.67
N ASN A 468 -9.93 -35.37 16.73
CA ASN A 468 -9.56 -35.70 18.12
C ASN A 468 -9.93 -37.14 18.49
N ALA A 469 -11.08 -37.64 18.01
CA ALA A 469 -11.48 -39.02 18.20
C ALA A 469 -10.54 -39.99 17.46
N LEU A 470 -10.15 -39.69 16.22
CA LEU A 470 -9.17 -40.46 15.46
C LEU A 470 -7.80 -40.44 16.15
N LYS A 471 -7.33 -39.26 16.56
CA LYS A 471 -6.08 -39.09 17.32
C LYS A 471 -6.04 -40.02 18.54
N THR A 472 -7.11 -40.05 19.34
CA THR A 472 -7.19 -40.86 20.56
C THR A 472 -7.16 -42.36 20.25
N ARG A 473 -7.90 -42.79 19.22
CA ARG A 473 -7.90 -44.19 18.77
C ARG A 473 -6.52 -44.63 18.27
N MET A 474 -5.89 -43.83 17.40
CA MET A 474 -4.56 -44.12 16.87
C MET A 474 -3.50 -44.17 17.96
N ASP A 475 -3.54 -43.24 18.93
CA ASP A 475 -2.61 -43.24 20.07
C ASP A 475 -2.74 -44.52 20.90
N THR A 476 -3.97 -44.99 21.12
CA THR A 476 -4.25 -46.25 21.82
C THR A 476 -3.71 -47.47 21.06
N TRP A 477 -3.83 -47.49 19.73
CA TRP A 477 -3.36 -48.61 18.91
C TRP A 477 -1.84 -48.67 18.76
N LEU A 478 -1.20 -47.51 18.57
CA LEU A 478 0.20 -47.41 18.15
C LEU A 478 1.19 -47.24 19.31
N ASN A 479 0.73 -46.85 20.50
CA ASN A 479 1.56 -46.66 21.69
C ASN A 479 1.24 -47.68 22.80
N ASP A 480 0.88 -48.91 22.43
CA ASP A 480 0.68 -50.01 23.37
C ASP A 480 1.98 -50.29 24.17
N PRO A 481 1.92 -50.53 25.50
CA PRO A 481 3.08 -50.91 26.29
C PRO A 481 3.82 -52.16 25.80
N ASP A 482 3.13 -53.06 25.09
CA ASP A 482 3.73 -54.21 24.41
C ASP A 482 4.04 -53.89 22.94
N PRO A 483 5.34 -53.83 22.55
CA PRO A 483 5.72 -53.56 21.17
C PRO A 483 5.12 -54.53 20.14
N ALA A 484 4.93 -55.80 20.51
CA ALA A 484 4.37 -56.78 19.58
C ALA A 484 2.88 -56.52 19.29
N VAL A 485 2.13 -56.05 20.31
CA VAL A 485 0.73 -55.66 20.16
C VAL A 485 0.62 -54.38 19.34
N ALA A 486 1.50 -53.39 19.58
CA ALA A 486 1.54 -52.15 18.80
C ALA A 486 1.81 -52.41 17.30
N GLU A 487 2.77 -53.30 16.97
CA GLU A 487 3.04 -53.69 15.60
C GLU A 487 1.84 -54.41 14.95
N SER A 488 1.21 -55.34 15.66
CA SER A 488 0.02 -56.05 15.18
C SER A 488 -1.16 -55.11 14.93
N ASN A 489 -1.39 -54.15 15.83
CA ASN A 489 -2.44 -53.13 15.70
C ASN A 489 -2.17 -52.21 14.50
N SER A 490 -0.90 -51.84 14.27
CA SER A 490 -0.50 -50.99 13.15
C SER A 490 -0.90 -51.59 11.80
N VAL A 491 -0.79 -52.91 11.65
CA VAL A 491 -1.18 -53.64 10.42
C VAL A 491 -2.70 -53.82 10.36
N SER A 492 -3.32 -54.25 11.46
CA SER A 492 -4.75 -54.61 11.49
C SER A 492 -5.68 -53.41 11.31
N HIS A 493 -5.29 -52.24 11.82
CA HIS A 493 -6.08 -51.00 11.73
C HIS A 493 -5.58 -50.02 10.66
N LEU A 494 -4.60 -50.40 9.82
CA LEU A 494 -4.01 -49.49 8.83
C LEU A 494 -5.08 -48.86 7.92
N ASP A 495 -5.92 -49.69 7.31
CA ASP A 495 -6.91 -49.21 6.35
C ASP A 495 -8.02 -48.39 7.05
N GLU A 496 -8.36 -48.71 8.30
CA GLU A 496 -9.27 -47.90 9.14
C GLU A 496 -8.67 -46.51 9.40
N MET A 497 -7.42 -46.43 9.83
CA MET A 497 -6.71 -45.16 10.06
C MET A 497 -6.64 -44.30 8.80
N ILE A 498 -6.32 -44.91 7.65
CA ILE A 498 -6.23 -44.23 6.36
C ILE A 498 -7.60 -43.70 5.94
N ASN A 499 -8.64 -44.52 5.96
CA ASN A 499 -9.97 -44.13 5.47
C ASN A 499 -10.59 -43.04 6.36
N ASP A 500 -10.45 -43.16 7.68
CA ASP A 500 -10.93 -42.14 8.62
C ASP A 500 -10.18 -40.81 8.45
N TYR A 501 -8.85 -40.85 8.26
CA TYR A 501 -8.07 -39.65 7.98
C TYR A 501 -8.48 -39.00 6.66
N LEU A 502 -8.63 -39.77 5.58
CA LEU A 502 -9.02 -39.24 4.27
C LEU A 502 -10.41 -38.59 4.30
N ALA A 503 -11.37 -39.18 5.03
CA ALA A 503 -12.70 -38.59 5.20
C ALA A 503 -12.64 -37.24 5.94
N ILE A 504 -11.83 -37.14 7.00
CA ILE A 504 -11.64 -35.88 7.75
C ILE A 504 -10.88 -34.85 6.91
N ALA A 505 -9.82 -35.27 6.22
CA ALA A 505 -9.04 -34.42 5.33
C ALA A 505 -9.91 -33.81 4.22
N GLN A 506 -10.86 -34.56 3.66
CA GLN A 506 -11.83 -34.06 2.70
C GLN A 506 -12.75 -32.97 3.29
N GLY A 507 -13.13 -33.10 4.56
CA GLY A 507 -13.91 -32.09 5.28
C GLY A 507 -13.13 -30.82 5.66
N VAL A 508 -11.81 -30.93 5.85
CA VAL A 508 -10.93 -29.81 6.25
C VAL A 508 -10.31 -29.10 5.04
N SER A 509 -10.07 -29.80 3.93
CA SER A 509 -9.54 -29.25 2.68
C SER A 509 -10.23 -27.95 2.20
N PRO A 510 -11.56 -27.78 2.28
CA PRO A 510 -12.24 -26.53 1.90
C PRO A 510 -11.82 -25.27 2.66
N PHE A 511 -11.26 -25.40 3.85
CA PHE A 511 -10.73 -24.27 4.61
C PHE A 511 -9.36 -23.82 4.06
N GLY A 512 -8.71 -24.67 3.26
CA GLY A 512 -7.40 -24.39 2.69
C GLY A 512 -6.24 -24.61 3.66
N LEU A 513 -6.44 -25.43 4.69
CA LEU A 513 -5.39 -25.74 5.64
C LEU A 513 -4.38 -26.73 5.04
N THR A 514 -3.11 -26.32 4.95
CA THR A 514 -2.03 -27.12 4.36
C THR A 514 -1.75 -28.42 5.11
N GLY A 515 -2.08 -28.49 6.40
CA GLY A 515 -1.95 -29.70 7.21
C GLY A 515 -2.93 -30.82 6.84
N ALA A 516 -3.97 -30.55 6.04
CA ALA A 516 -4.98 -31.51 5.61
C ALA A 516 -4.72 -32.12 4.22
N ALA A 517 -3.52 -31.94 3.67
CA ALA A 517 -3.15 -32.52 2.37
C ALA A 517 -3.22 -34.05 2.39
N SER A 518 -3.88 -34.66 1.41
CA SER A 518 -4.11 -36.11 1.33
C SER A 518 -3.18 -36.82 0.34
N GLY A 519 -2.49 -36.08 -0.55
CA GLY A 519 -1.65 -36.65 -1.60
C GLY A 519 -0.60 -37.65 -1.10
N PHE A 520 0.05 -37.36 0.04
CA PHE A 520 1.06 -38.24 0.62
C PHE A 520 0.51 -39.63 1.02
N VAL A 521 -0.78 -39.71 1.39
CA VAL A 521 -1.45 -40.96 1.75
C VAL A 521 -1.70 -41.79 0.49
N HIS A 522 -2.18 -41.15 -0.58
CA HIS A 522 -2.40 -41.81 -1.86
C HIS A 522 -1.09 -42.32 -2.48
N ASP A 523 -0.03 -41.50 -2.44
CA ASP A 523 1.30 -41.89 -2.93
C ASP A 523 1.89 -43.07 -2.14
N TRP A 524 1.77 -43.03 -0.82
CA TRP A 524 2.24 -44.12 0.03
C TRP A 524 1.45 -45.40 -0.22
N ARG A 525 0.11 -45.34 -0.29
CA ARG A 525 -0.74 -46.50 -0.60
C ARG A 525 -0.35 -47.14 -1.92
N ARG A 526 -0.19 -46.34 -2.96
CA ARG A 526 0.23 -46.80 -4.29
C ARG A 526 1.58 -47.52 -4.24
N THR A 527 2.56 -46.93 -3.56
CA THR A 527 3.92 -47.48 -3.45
C THR A 527 3.91 -48.82 -2.70
N GLN A 528 3.24 -48.89 -1.56
CA GLN A 528 3.19 -50.12 -0.76
C GLN A 528 2.35 -51.20 -1.41
N PHE A 529 1.24 -50.84 -2.06
CA PHE A 529 0.42 -51.79 -2.81
C PHE A 529 1.25 -52.45 -3.92
N ARG A 530 1.98 -51.67 -4.72
CA ARG A 530 2.89 -52.20 -5.76
C ARG A 530 3.97 -53.12 -5.19
N ALA A 531 4.55 -52.77 -4.05
CA ALA A 531 5.58 -53.59 -3.42
C ALA A 531 5.07 -54.97 -2.97
N VAL A 532 3.86 -55.05 -2.38
CA VAL A 532 3.23 -56.33 -2.01
C VAL A 532 2.79 -57.10 -3.26
N GLN A 533 2.26 -56.38 -4.24
CA GLN A 533 1.83 -56.95 -5.53
C GLN A 533 3.00 -57.61 -6.28
N GLU A 534 4.16 -56.96 -6.34
CA GLU A 534 5.36 -57.49 -6.98
C GLU A 534 5.83 -58.79 -6.32
N LYS A 535 5.81 -58.86 -4.98
CA LYS A 535 6.16 -60.08 -4.23
C LYS A 535 5.23 -61.25 -4.58
N LEU A 536 3.92 -61.01 -4.60
CA LEU A 536 2.93 -62.04 -4.96
C LEU A 536 3.06 -62.45 -6.44
N GLN A 537 3.23 -61.50 -7.35
CA GLN A 537 3.40 -61.76 -8.78
C GLN A 537 4.65 -62.61 -9.06
N ASN A 538 5.75 -62.38 -8.35
CA ASN A 538 6.97 -63.18 -8.46
C ASN A 538 6.76 -64.64 -8.02
N ILE A 539 5.97 -64.86 -6.95
CA ILE A 539 5.59 -66.22 -6.50
C ILE A 539 4.73 -66.90 -7.57
N ILE A 540 3.66 -66.23 -8.04
CA ILE A 540 2.75 -66.76 -9.06
C ILE A 540 3.52 -67.14 -10.33
N THR A 541 4.38 -66.24 -10.82
CA THR A 541 5.17 -66.46 -12.06
C THR A 541 6.11 -67.64 -11.90
N ARG A 542 6.78 -67.76 -10.74
CA ARG A 542 7.66 -68.91 -10.43
C ARG A 542 6.86 -70.21 -10.36
N TRP A 543 5.70 -70.20 -9.73
CA TRP A 543 4.85 -71.38 -9.53
C TRP A 543 4.20 -71.85 -10.83
N GLN A 544 3.79 -70.93 -11.71
CA GLN A 544 3.32 -71.27 -13.06
C GLN A 544 4.42 -71.95 -13.87
N ALA A 545 5.66 -71.46 -13.79
CA ALA A 545 6.81 -72.10 -14.44
C ALA A 545 7.13 -73.49 -13.85
N ALA A 546 7.05 -73.63 -12.52
CA ALA A 546 7.26 -74.90 -11.83
C ALA A 546 6.20 -75.95 -12.21
N LEU A 547 4.92 -75.55 -12.29
CA LEU A 547 3.83 -76.41 -12.75
C LEU A 547 4.04 -76.88 -14.19
N ALA A 548 4.42 -75.98 -15.10
CA ALA A 548 4.72 -76.35 -16.49
C ALA A 548 5.89 -77.33 -16.58
N ALA A 549 6.97 -77.11 -15.81
CA ALA A 549 8.11 -78.02 -15.75
C ALA A 549 7.74 -79.40 -15.16
N PHE A 550 6.86 -79.42 -14.15
CA PHE A 550 6.32 -80.66 -13.59
C PHE A 550 5.51 -81.42 -14.64
N GLU A 551 4.57 -80.77 -15.32
CA GLU A 551 3.75 -81.38 -16.37
C GLU A 551 4.60 -81.93 -17.53
N GLN A 552 5.67 -81.23 -17.89
CA GLN A 552 6.63 -81.72 -18.88
C GLN A 552 7.35 -82.98 -18.39
N ARG A 553 7.86 -83.02 -17.15
CA ARG A 553 8.48 -84.23 -16.58
C ARG A 553 7.51 -85.40 -16.51
N ILE A 554 6.25 -85.17 -16.16
CA ILE A 554 5.22 -86.22 -16.16
C ILE A 554 4.97 -86.77 -17.57
N THR A 555 5.01 -85.90 -18.59
CA THR A 555 4.90 -86.31 -20.00
C THR A 555 6.11 -87.13 -20.44
N ASP A 556 7.32 -86.66 -20.11
CA ASP A 556 8.58 -87.34 -20.43
C ASP A 556 8.68 -88.71 -19.74
N PHE A 557 8.15 -88.84 -18.52
CA PHE A 557 8.05 -90.13 -17.81
C PHE A 557 7.24 -91.16 -18.60
N GLY A 558 6.15 -90.75 -19.24
CA GLY A 558 5.34 -91.62 -20.10
C GLY A 558 6.06 -92.08 -21.37
N ALA A 559 7.15 -91.40 -21.77
CA ALA A 559 7.98 -91.73 -22.92
C ALA A 559 9.25 -92.53 -22.56
N LEU A 560 9.50 -92.81 -21.28
CA LEU A 560 10.66 -93.60 -20.84
C LEU A 560 10.58 -95.05 -21.35
N ASP A 561 11.75 -95.64 -21.68
CA ASP A 561 11.84 -97.03 -22.09
C ASP A 561 11.23 -97.96 -21.02
N PRO A 562 10.29 -98.87 -21.39
CA PRO A 562 9.74 -99.88 -20.49
C PRO A 562 10.80 -100.67 -19.71
N ALA A 563 11.99 -100.89 -20.28
CA ALA A 563 13.11 -101.60 -19.65
C ALA A 563 13.87 -100.81 -18.56
N THR A 564 13.57 -99.51 -18.37
CA THR A 564 14.21 -98.68 -17.35
C THR A 564 13.93 -99.24 -15.93
N PRO A 565 14.95 -99.37 -15.05
CA PRO A 565 14.77 -99.89 -13.70
C PRO A 565 13.71 -99.13 -12.90
N VAL A 566 12.94 -99.86 -12.09
CA VAL A 566 11.89 -99.29 -11.21
C VAL A 566 12.47 -98.20 -10.30
N GLU A 567 13.66 -98.42 -9.75
CA GLU A 567 14.36 -97.46 -8.89
C GLU A 567 14.65 -96.13 -9.60
N SER A 568 15.11 -96.18 -10.87
CA SER A 568 15.34 -94.98 -11.68
C SER A 568 14.04 -94.27 -12.07
N LYS A 569 12.96 -95.02 -12.32
CA LYS A 569 11.61 -94.47 -12.56
C LYS A 569 11.06 -93.76 -11.32
N MET A 570 11.27 -94.34 -10.13
CA MET A 570 10.89 -93.74 -8.85
C MET A 570 11.68 -92.47 -8.57
N GLN A 571 13.00 -92.50 -8.76
CA GLN A 571 13.86 -91.33 -8.60
C GLN A 571 13.43 -90.18 -9.54
N TYR A 572 13.11 -90.49 -10.79
CA TYR A 572 12.64 -89.49 -11.77
C TYR A 572 11.33 -88.82 -11.33
N LEU A 573 10.38 -89.59 -10.80
CA LEU A 573 9.11 -89.06 -10.25
C LEU A 573 9.33 -88.26 -8.96
N MET A 574 10.27 -88.67 -8.11
CA MET A 574 10.65 -87.91 -6.91
C MET A 574 11.30 -86.57 -7.28
N GLU A 575 12.14 -86.53 -8.32
CA GLU A 575 12.69 -85.27 -8.83
C GLU A 575 11.61 -84.37 -9.43
N ALA A 576 10.59 -84.94 -10.10
CA ALA A 576 9.45 -84.16 -10.55
C ALA A 576 8.66 -83.59 -9.36
N ALA A 577 8.44 -84.38 -8.32
CA ALA A 577 7.71 -83.96 -7.12
C ALA A 577 8.33 -82.75 -6.42
N LEU A 578 9.67 -82.65 -6.38
CA LEU A 578 10.39 -81.52 -5.79
C LEU A 578 10.08 -80.16 -6.45
N LEU A 579 9.46 -80.15 -7.63
CA LEU A 579 9.04 -78.91 -8.30
C LEU A 579 7.75 -78.33 -7.72
N ILE A 580 6.91 -79.15 -7.08
CA ILE A 580 5.57 -78.75 -6.63
C ILE A 580 5.33 -78.99 -5.13
N VAL A 581 6.23 -79.67 -4.43
CA VAL A 581 6.09 -79.92 -2.99
C VAL A 581 7.45 -79.88 -2.30
N THR A 582 7.46 -79.35 -1.08
CA THR A 582 8.67 -79.28 -0.23
C THR A 582 8.71 -80.38 0.82
N GLU A 583 7.58 -81.03 1.11
CA GLU A 583 7.48 -82.10 2.09
C GLU A 583 7.95 -83.46 1.53
N SER A 584 8.40 -84.35 2.43
CA SER A 584 8.85 -85.68 2.05
C SER A 584 7.66 -86.56 1.64
N ILE A 585 7.65 -87.01 0.38
CA ILE A 585 6.63 -87.93 -0.12
C ILE A 585 7.01 -89.37 0.26
N PRO A 586 6.14 -90.11 0.96
CA PRO A 586 6.40 -91.51 1.28
C PRO A 586 6.36 -92.39 0.02
N ILE A 587 7.31 -93.33 -0.07
CA ILE A 587 7.33 -94.34 -1.14
C ILE A 587 6.06 -95.21 -1.01
N PRO A 588 5.27 -95.41 -2.07
CA PRO A 588 4.09 -96.27 -2.03
C PRO A 588 4.44 -97.68 -1.57
N ALA A 589 3.61 -98.27 -0.70
CA ALA A 589 3.83 -99.62 -0.19
C ALA A 589 3.81 -100.71 -1.30
N SER A 590 3.23 -100.40 -2.45
CA SER A 590 3.21 -101.25 -3.65
C SER A 590 4.53 -101.30 -4.40
N ASN A 591 5.41 -100.30 -4.19
CA ASN A 591 6.63 -100.08 -4.97
C ASN A 591 6.39 -99.96 -6.50
N ASP A 592 5.17 -99.59 -6.92
CA ASP A 592 4.80 -99.34 -8.31
C ASP A 592 4.95 -97.83 -8.64
N PRO A 593 5.79 -97.45 -9.62
CA PRO A 593 5.88 -96.07 -10.10
C PRO A 593 4.55 -95.46 -10.54
N ASN A 594 3.60 -96.25 -11.02
CA ASN A 594 2.28 -95.75 -11.45
C ASN A 594 1.40 -95.32 -10.28
N ASP A 595 1.56 -95.95 -9.10
CA ASP A 595 0.85 -95.54 -7.89
C ASP A 595 1.39 -94.19 -7.38
N LEU A 596 2.71 -93.99 -7.43
CA LEU A 596 3.35 -92.71 -7.12
C LEU A 596 2.91 -91.64 -8.14
N LEU A 597 2.92 -91.95 -9.43
CA LEU A 597 2.43 -91.07 -10.49
C LEU A 597 0.97 -90.65 -10.28
N THR A 598 0.13 -91.59 -9.85
CA THR A 598 -1.28 -91.30 -9.54
C THR A 598 -1.38 -90.35 -8.36
N THR A 599 -0.68 -90.62 -7.25
CA THR A 599 -0.67 -89.75 -6.06
C THR A 599 -0.13 -88.34 -6.36
N LEU A 600 0.92 -88.23 -7.17
CA LEU A 600 1.47 -86.95 -7.59
C LEU A 600 0.46 -86.13 -8.40
N ASN A 601 -0.26 -86.75 -9.34
CA ASN A 601 -1.23 -86.05 -10.18
C ASN A 601 -2.55 -85.75 -9.47
N THR A 602 -3.08 -86.66 -8.66
CA THR A 602 -4.42 -86.49 -8.06
C THR A 602 -4.39 -85.70 -6.76
N THR A 603 -3.30 -85.76 -6.01
CA THR A 603 -3.19 -85.14 -4.68
C THR A 603 -2.28 -83.91 -4.71
N HIS A 604 -0.98 -84.09 -4.98
CA HIS A 604 -0.01 -82.99 -4.84
C HIS A 604 -0.16 -81.92 -5.93
N LYS A 605 -0.35 -82.32 -7.20
CA LYS A 605 -0.61 -81.38 -8.30
C LYS A 605 -1.91 -80.63 -8.08
N SER A 606 -3.00 -81.32 -7.72
CA SER A 606 -4.30 -80.69 -7.44
C SER A 606 -4.19 -79.66 -6.30
N ASN A 607 -3.52 -80.01 -5.20
CA ASN A 607 -3.29 -79.09 -4.08
C ASN A 607 -2.46 -77.87 -4.51
N PHE A 608 -1.37 -78.08 -5.26
CA PHE A 608 -0.56 -76.99 -5.80
C PHE A 608 -1.37 -76.06 -6.71
N GLN A 609 -2.18 -76.60 -7.61
CA GLN A 609 -3.04 -75.83 -8.52
C GLN A 609 -4.13 -75.05 -7.76
N ASN A 610 -4.72 -75.64 -6.72
CA ASN A 610 -5.69 -74.95 -5.87
C ASN A 610 -5.04 -73.78 -5.14
N THR A 611 -3.86 -73.98 -4.53
CA THR A 611 -3.12 -72.91 -3.85
C THR A 611 -2.68 -71.81 -4.84
N LEU A 612 -2.24 -72.18 -6.05
CA LEU A 612 -1.92 -71.21 -7.10
C LEU A 612 -3.15 -70.39 -7.50
N SER A 613 -4.31 -71.04 -7.70
CA SER A 613 -5.56 -70.36 -8.02
C SER A 613 -6.04 -69.44 -6.88
N ASP A 614 -5.81 -69.81 -5.63
CA ASP A 614 -6.08 -68.97 -4.46
C ASP A 614 -5.20 -67.71 -4.47
N LEU A 615 -3.91 -67.84 -4.79
CA LEU A 615 -2.96 -66.73 -4.89
C LEU A 615 -3.30 -65.79 -6.06
N GLU A 616 -3.68 -66.34 -7.21
CA GLU A 616 -4.16 -65.57 -8.37
C GLU A 616 -5.47 -64.82 -8.05
N SER A 617 -6.38 -65.46 -7.31
CA SER A 617 -7.62 -64.83 -6.85
C SER A 617 -7.36 -63.72 -5.83
N LEU A 618 -6.40 -63.92 -4.92
CA LEU A 618 -5.97 -62.90 -3.96
C LEU A 618 -5.40 -61.67 -4.68
N LEU A 619 -4.55 -61.88 -5.68
CA LEU A 619 -3.98 -60.81 -6.50
C LEU A 619 -5.09 -60.02 -7.23
N ALA A 620 -6.11 -60.70 -7.76
CA ALA A 620 -7.21 -60.07 -8.48
C ALA A 620 -8.19 -59.31 -7.58
N ALA A 621 -8.40 -59.76 -6.33
CA ALA A 621 -9.35 -59.17 -5.38
C ALA A 621 -8.74 -58.08 -4.47
N ALA A 622 -7.43 -57.89 -4.49
CA ALA A 622 -6.74 -56.95 -3.62
C ALA A 622 -7.14 -55.49 -3.90
N SER A 623 -7.68 -54.82 -2.88
CA SER A 623 -8.19 -53.44 -2.99
C SER A 623 -7.79 -52.54 -1.82
N GLN A 624 -7.01 -53.01 -0.86
CA GLN A 624 -6.54 -52.26 0.30
C GLN A 624 -5.16 -52.79 0.73
N VAL A 625 -4.30 -51.94 1.31
CA VAL A 625 -2.90 -52.32 1.59
C VAL A 625 -2.81 -53.22 2.82
N GLY A 626 -3.47 -52.86 3.92
CA GLY A 626 -3.44 -53.63 5.17
C GLY A 626 -4.12 -54.98 5.01
N ALA A 627 -5.30 -55.00 4.38
CA ALA A 627 -6.02 -56.23 4.05
C ALA A 627 -5.21 -57.14 3.11
N PHE A 628 -4.55 -56.59 2.08
CA PHE A 628 -3.75 -57.38 1.14
C PHE A 628 -2.51 -57.98 1.82
N HIS A 629 -1.79 -57.18 2.61
CA HIS A 629 -0.65 -57.67 3.41
C HIS A 629 -1.07 -58.80 4.36
N SER A 630 -2.18 -58.62 5.08
CA SER A 630 -2.68 -59.61 6.04
C SER A 630 -3.14 -60.90 5.36
N ALA A 631 -3.86 -60.80 4.24
CA ALA A 631 -4.32 -61.95 3.47
C ALA A 631 -3.17 -62.73 2.84
N LEU A 632 -2.13 -62.06 2.35
CA LEU A 632 -0.92 -62.71 1.85
C LEU A 632 -0.14 -63.39 2.98
N GLY A 633 -0.02 -62.75 4.15
CA GLY A 633 0.60 -63.33 5.34
C GLY A 633 -0.11 -64.60 5.83
N ALA A 634 -1.45 -64.63 5.75
CA ALA A 634 -2.24 -65.82 6.11
C ALA A 634 -1.97 -67.03 5.19
N LYS A 635 -1.49 -66.80 3.97
CA LYS A 635 -1.10 -67.86 3.01
C LYS A 635 0.35 -68.32 3.17
N ALA A 636 1.12 -67.78 4.12
CA ALA A 636 2.53 -68.11 4.29
C ALA A 636 2.79 -69.61 4.57
N SER A 637 1.95 -70.27 5.38
CA SER A 637 2.04 -71.71 5.64
C SER A 637 1.74 -72.54 4.41
N ASP A 638 0.72 -72.15 3.63
CA ASP A 638 0.32 -72.83 2.40
C ASP A 638 1.41 -72.69 1.33
N ILE A 639 2.05 -71.52 1.25
CA ILE A 639 3.20 -71.26 0.38
C ILE A 639 4.39 -72.14 0.78
N ALA A 640 4.67 -72.29 2.06
CA ALA A 640 5.81 -73.08 2.55
C ALA A 640 5.72 -74.59 2.21
N LEU A 641 4.50 -75.12 1.98
CA LEU A 641 4.30 -76.52 1.54
C LEU A 641 4.77 -76.78 0.10
N HIS A 642 4.91 -75.71 -0.70
CA HIS A 642 5.14 -75.79 -2.13
C HIS A 642 6.38 -75.02 -2.59
N ASP A 643 6.90 -74.11 -1.76
CA ASP A 643 8.05 -73.27 -2.08
C ASP A 643 9.10 -73.25 -0.96
N THR A 644 10.35 -73.45 -1.36
CA THR A 644 11.52 -73.35 -0.46
C THR A 644 11.92 -71.90 -0.19
N GLN A 645 11.51 -70.94 -1.02
CA GLN A 645 11.74 -69.53 -0.78
C GLN A 645 10.71 -69.01 0.24
N THR A 646 11.21 -68.58 1.40
CA THR A 646 10.37 -68.00 2.45
C THR A 646 9.74 -66.68 1.98
N LEU A 647 8.43 -66.55 2.13
CA LEU A 647 7.72 -65.28 1.94
C LEU A 647 8.18 -64.28 3.01
N ASP A 648 8.98 -63.28 2.60
CA ASP A 648 9.43 -62.21 3.47
C ASP A 648 8.55 -60.96 3.31
N LEU A 649 7.80 -60.63 4.35
CA LEU A 649 6.98 -59.40 4.44
C LEU A 649 7.51 -58.41 5.49
N ALA A 650 8.68 -58.67 6.11
CA ALA A 650 9.18 -57.87 7.22
C ALA A 650 9.42 -56.39 6.84
N ASP A 651 9.91 -56.14 5.62
CA ASP A 651 10.12 -54.77 5.13
C ASP A 651 8.79 -54.03 4.90
N ASN A 652 7.75 -54.72 4.42
CA ASN A 652 6.42 -54.13 4.27
C ASN A 652 5.80 -53.83 5.63
N GLN A 653 5.93 -54.74 6.59
CA GLN A 653 5.48 -54.52 7.97
C GLN A 653 6.17 -53.30 8.60
N LYS A 654 7.50 -53.17 8.46
CA LYS A 654 8.23 -51.98 8.93
C LYS A 654 7.75 -50.70 8.28
N ALA A 655 7.50 -50.73 6.96
CA ALA A 655 6.97 -49.58 6.23
C ALA A 655 5.56 -49.18 6.70
N ILE A 656 4.70 -50.16 7.00
CA ILE A 656 3.36 -49.95 7.58
C ILE A 656 3.46 -49.30 8.96
N VAL A 657 4.26 -49.85 9.86
CA VAL A 657 4.45 -49.30 11.22
C VAL A 657 5.00 -47.88 11.16
N SER A 658 6.03 -47.64 10.34
CA SER A 658 6.62 -46.30 10.17
C SER A 658 5.60 -45.29 9.62
N PHE A 659 4.77 -45.70 8.67
CA PHE A 659 3.72 -44.85 8.12
C PHE A 659 2.61 -44.57 9.14
N ALA A 660 2.17 -45.56 9.91
CA ALA A 660 1.16 -45.38 10.95
C ALA A 660 1.61 -44.33 11.99
N GLN A 661 2.87 -44.39 12.45
CA GLN A 661 3.44 -43.35 13.33
C GLN A 661 3.53 -41.98 12.65
N THR A 662 3.89 -41.94 11.37
CA THR A 662 3.93 -40.70 10.59
C THR A 662 2.54 -40.08 10.45
N LEU A 663 1.53 -40.89 10.18
CA LEU A 663 0.13 -40.48 10.08
C LEU A 663 -0.37 -39.96 11.43
N LEU A 664 -0.06 -40.65 12.55
CA LEU A 664 -0.39 -40.18 13.90
C LEU A 664 0.21 -38.80 14.18
N THR A 665 1.49 -38.61 13.84
CA THR A 665 2.17 -37.32 14.01
C THR A 665 1.48 -36.21 13.22
N LYS A 666 1.08 -36.48 11.98
CA LYS A 666 0.33 -35.54 11.14
C LYS A 666 -1.07 -35.24 11.69
N VAL A 667 -1.79 -36.26 12.15
CA VAL A 667 -3.11 -36.12 12.78
C VAL A 667 -3.01 -35.27 14.06
N GLN A 668 -2.01 -35.52 14.90
CA GLN A 668 -1.74 -34.72 16.10
C GLN A 668 -1.44 -33.26 15.75
N GLY A 669 -0.56 -33.02 14.78
CA GLY A 669 -0.21 -31.66 14.32
C GLY A 669 -1.42 -30.91 13.76
N LEU A 670 -2.23 -31.56 12.91
CA LEU A 670 -3.44 -30.97 12.35
C LEU A 670 -4.49 -30.68 13.44
N ALA A 671 -4.67 -31.57 14.41
CA ALA A 671 -5.60 -31.36 15.52
C ALA A 671 -5.20 -30.14 16.37
N THR A 672 -3.92 -30.02 16.69
CA THR A 672 -3.39 -28.87 17.44
C THR A 672 -3.50 -27.56 16.65
N ASP A 673 -3.24 -27.57 15.34
CA ASP A 673 -3.40 -26.37 14.51
C ASP A 673 -4.87 -25.92 14.43
N ILE A 674 -5.80 -26.85 14.18
CA ILE A 674 -7.25 -26.54 14.14
C ILE A 674 -7.73 -26.01 15.50
N ASP A 675 -7.29 -26.60 16.61
CA ASP A 675 -7.66 -26.15 17.96
C ASP A 675 -7.17 -24.73 18.26
N LYS A 676 -5.92 -24.42 17.87
CA LYS A 676 -5.37 -23.07 17.98
C LYS A 676 -6.15 -22.07 17.12
N ARG A 677 -6.51 -22.45 15.88
CA ARG A 677 -7.30 -21.61 14.97
C ARG A 677 -8.68 -21.32 15.52
N LEU A 678 -9.40 -22.34 15.99
CA LEU A 678 -10.72 -22.19 16.57
C LEU A 678 -10.70 -21.34 17.83
N THR A 679 -9.77 -21.60 18.76
CA THR A 679 -9.62 -20.81 19.99
C THR A 679 -9.33 -19.33 19.68
N THR A 680 -8.43 -19.08 18.72
CA THR A 680 -8.10 -17.71 18.30
C THR A 680 -9.30 -17.03 17.63
N ALA A 681 -10.00 -17.74 16.75
CA ALA A 681 -11.18 -17.24 16.07
C ALA A 681 -12.31 -16.94 17.08
N ASP A 682 -12.59 -17.81 18.04
CA ASP A 682 -13.62 -17.58 19.07
C ASP A 682 -13.30 -16.38 19.97
N SER A 683 -12.02 -16.16 20.31
CA SER A 683 -11.60 -14.97 21.02
C SER A 683 -11.87 -13.70 20.22
N LEU A 684 -11.54 -13.69 18.93
CA LEU A 684 -11.76 -12.55 18.04
C LEU A 684 -13.25 -12.33 17.70
N ILE A 685 -14.03 -13.41 17.58
CA ILE A 685 -15.48 -13.37 17.41
C ILE A 685 -16.15 -12.79 18.66
N THR A 686 -15.64 -13.07 19.86
CA THR A 686 -16.16 -12.45 21.09
C THR A 686 -15.80 -10.96 21.13
N GLY A 687 -14.56 -10.63 20.74
CA GLY A 687 -14.06 -9.25 20.64
C GLY A 687 -13.79 -8.58 21.99
N ASP A 688 -13.11 -7.44 21.95
CA ASP A 688 -12.98 -6.56 23.12
C ASP A 688 -14.28 -5.74 23.32
N ALA A 689 -14.82 -5.73 24.54
CA ALA A 689 -16.01 -4.96 24.89
C ALA A 689 -15.81 -3.44 24.72
N SER A 690 -14.56 -2.98 24.67
CA SER A 690 -14.18 -1.57 24.46
C SER A 690 -13.78 -1.24 23.02
N ALA A 691 -13.82 -2.21 22.10
CA ALA A 691 -13.43 -2.00 20.71
C ALA A 691 -14.36 -1.00 20.00
N ASN A 692 -13.76 -0.06 19.27
CA ASN A 692 -14.50 0.79 18.34
C ASN A 692 -14.84 0.00 17.05
N ALA A 693 -15.71 0.55 16.19
CA ALA A 693 -16.18 -0.15 14.99
C ALA A 693 -15.05 -0.58 14.03
N ALA A 694 -14.03 0.27 13.86
CA ALA A 694 -12.88 -0.05 13.00
C ALA A 694 -12.04 -1.21 13.57
N GLN A 695 -11.79 -1.19 14.88
CA GLN A 695 -11.14 -2.30 15.59
C GLN A 695 -11.96 -3.58 15.48
N ARG A 696 -13.29 -3.47 15.57
CA ARG A 696 -14.19 -4.62 15.44
C ARG A 696 -14.14 -5.25 14.06
N ILE A 697 -14.08 -4.43 13.00
CA ILE A 697 -13.88 -4.90 11.63
C ILE A 697 -12.53 -5.63 11.50
N ASP A 698 -11.45 -5.09 12.07
CA ASP A 698 -10.13 -5.74 12.06
C ASP A 698 -10.14 -7.09 12.78
N GLU A 699 -10.70 -7.16 14.00
CA GLU A 699 -10.84 -8.40 14.77
C GLU A 699 -11.58 -9.49 13.97
N LEU A 700 -12.72 -9.13 13.38
CA LEU A 700 -13.54 -10.06 12.59
C LEU A 700 -12.86 -10.47 11.28
N THR A 701 -12.14 -9.55 10.64
CA THR A 701 -11.31 -9.85 9.46
C THR A 701 -10.19 -10.82 9.80
N ARG A 702 -9.53 -10.64 10.96
CA ARG A 702 -8.51 -11.57 11.44
C ARG A 702 -9.11 -12.92 11.83
N ALA A 703 -10.31 -12.95 12.40
CA ALA A 703 -11.00 -14.18 12.76
C ALA A 703 -11.26 -15.06 11.53
N ILE A 704 -11.76 -14.48 10.43
CA ILE A 704 -12.03 -15.27 9.22
C ILE A 704 -10.76 -15.73 8.52
N ARG A 705 -9.72 -14.89 8.49
CA ARG A 705 -8.40 -15.25 7.94
C ARG A 705 -7.77 -16.42 8.69
N GLN A 706 -7.94 -16.45 10.02
CA GLN A 706 -7.50 -17.58 10.85
C GLN A 706 -8.19 -18.90 10.48
N LEU A 707 -9.47 -18.86 10.14
CA LEU A 707 -10.26 -20.04 9.76
C LEU A 707 -10.05 -20.47 8.30
N THR A 708 -9.65 -19.55 7.42
CA THR A 708 -9.52 -19.78 5.97
C THR A 708 -8.08 -19.58 5.52
N HIS A 709 -7.77 -18.42 4.94
CA HIS A 709 -6.47 -18.02 4.42
C HIS A 709 -6.19 -16.55 4.75
N ASP A 710 -4.92 -16.18 4.83
CA ASP A 710 -4.50 -14.81 5.18
C ASP A 710 -4.97 -13.75 4.16
N ASP A 711 -5.11 -14.12 2.89
CA ASP A 711 -5.54 -13.22 1.82
C ASP A 711 -7.08 -13.16 1.65
N PHE A 712 -7.84 -13.85 2.50
CA PHE A 712 -9.29 -13.86 2.37
C PHE A 712 -9.88 -12.46 2.64
N VAL A 713 -10.73 -12.01 1.73
CA VAL A 713 -11.43 -10.71 1.80
C VAL A 713 -12.84 -10.94 2.33
N ILE A 714 -13.16 -10.23 3.41
CA ILE A 714 -14.49 -10.15 4.01
C ILE A 714 -14.98 -8.70 3.93
N LEU A 715 -16.25 -8.50 3.58
CA LEU A 715 -16.81 -7.19 3.30
C LEU A 715 -17.74 -6.73 4.43
N PRO A 716 -17.52 -5.51 4.96
CA PRO A 716 -18.46 -4.88 5.86
C PRO A 716 -19.73 -4.47 5.09
N GLU A 717 -20.80 -4.31 5.86
CA GLU A 717 -22.10 -3.84 5.40
C GLU A 717 -22.47 -2.57 6.16
N PHE A 718 -23.12 -1.61 5.49
CA PHE A 718 -23.57 -0.37 6.12
C PHE A 718 -24.91 0.09 5.53
N ASN A 719 -25.63 0.91 6.30
CA ASN A 719 -26.86 1.57 5.84
C ASN A 719 -26.60 3.07 5.67
N LEU A 720 -27.32 3.69 4.74
CA LEU A 720 -27.21 5.13 4.50
C LEU A 720 -28.10 5.94 5.44
N ALA A 721 -27.65 7.14 5.78
CA ALA A 721 -28.51 8.15 6.37
C ALA A 721 -29.58 8.59 5.35
N PRO A 722 -30.83 8.88 5.75
CA PRO A 722 -31.92 9.17 4.81
C PRO A 722 -31.63 10.30 3.81
N ALA A 723 -30.91 11.34 4.23
CA ALA A 723 -30.53 12.45 3.36
C ALA A 723 -29.56 12.01 2.25
N HIS A 724 -28.47 11.31 2.59
CA HIS A 724 -27.51 10.82 1.59
C HIS A 724 -28.12 9.72 0.72
N GLY A 725 -28.95 8.84 1.29
CA GLY A 725 -29.67 7.81 0.53
C GLY A 725 -30.57 8.42 -0.55
N SER A 726 -31.27 9.50 -0.22
CA SER A 726 -32.14 10.20 -1.16
C SER A 726 -31.36 10.86 -2.30
N GLU A 727 -30.22 11.50 -2.02
CA GLU A 727 -29.36 12.11 -3.04
C GLU A 727 -28.76 11.04 -3.97
N TRP A 728 -28.25 9.95 -3.41
CA TRP A 728 -27.73 8.85 -4.21
C TRP A 728 -28.81 8.22 -5.08
N GLN A 729 -30.01 7.98 -4.54
CA GLN A 729 -31.13 7.47 -5.33
C GLN A 729 -31.49 8.43 -6.48
N GLN A 730 -31.50 9.75 -6.23
CA GLN A 730 -31.75 10.75 -7.29
C GLN A 730 -30.68 10.72 -8.38
N SER A 731 -29.39 10.65 -7.99
CA SER A 731 -28.28 10.54 -8.94
C SER A 731 -28.36 9.24 -9.75
N TYR A 732 -28.70 8.13 -9.10
CA TYR A 732 -28.89 6.84 -9.77
C TYR A 732 -30.07 6.87 -10.73
N ASP A 733 -31.26 7.31 -10.31
CA ASP A 733 -32.46 7.31 -11.15
C ASP A 733 -32.32 8.21 -12.38
N ASN A 734 -31.61 9.34 -12.25
CA ASN A 734 -31.40 10.31 -13.33
C ASN A 734 -30.07 10.17 -14.05
N ARG A 735 -29.29 9.10 -13.82
CA ARG A 735 -27.97 8.83 -14.43
C ARG A 735 -27.90 9.01 -15.95
N ALA A 736 -29.00 8.73 -16.66
CA ALA A 736 -29.05 8.86 -18.11
C ALA A 736 -28.85 10.31 -18.61
N GLN A 737 -29.18 11.31 -17.79
CA GLN A 737 -28.99 12.72 -18.14
C GLN A 737 -27.50 13.06 -18.36
N LEU A 738 -26.61 12.45 -17.54
CA LEU A 738 -25.18 12.75 -17.54
C LEU A 738 -24.54 12.43 -18.89
N LEU A 739 -25.07 11.41 -19.57
CA LEU A 739 -24.58 10.91 -20.86
C LEU A 739 -25.31 11.53 -22.06
N GLY A 740 -26.26 12.44 -21.82
CA GLY A 740 -27.09 13.03 -22.85
C GLY A 740 -26.29 13.75 -23.94
N TYR A 741 -25.28 14.53 -23.55
CA TYR A 741 -24.42 15.25 -24.50
C TYR A 741 -23.61 14.30 -25.38
N GLN A 742 -22.98 13.27 -24.79
CA GLN A 742 -22.16 12.33 -25.54
C GLN A 742 -23.00 11.51 -26.53
N LYS A 743 -24.20 11.06 -26.11
CA LYS A 743 -25.08 10.23 -26.96
C LYS A 743 -25.81 11.05 -28.01
N ASN A 744 -26.35 12.22 -27.66
CA ASN A 744 -27.25 12.98 -28.53
C ASN A 744 -26.52 13.99 -29.42
N ASP A 745 -25.48 14.67 -28.92
CA ASP A 745 -24.81 15.76 -29.64
C ASP A 745 -23.53 15.29 -30.32
N LEU A 746 -22.71 14.46 -29.64
CA LEU A 746 -21.48 13.92 -30.21
C LEU A 746 -21.66 12.60 -30.99
N GLY A 747 -22.82 11.94 -30.83
CA GLY A 747 -23.13 10.67 -31.51
C GLY A 747 -22.25 9.49 -31.06
N VAL A 748 -21.84 9.47 -29.79
CA VAL A 748 -21.05 8.38 -29.19
C VAL A 748 -21.99 7.29 -28.68
N ASP A 749 -21.95 6.10 -29.30
CA ASP A 749 -22.85 4.99 -28.96
C ASP A 749 -22.66 4.45 -27.53
N PHE A 750 -21.40 4.25 -27.12
CA PHE A 750 -21.02 3.69 -25.81
C PHE A 750 -20.00 4.61 -25.10
N PRO A 751 -20.44 5.74 -24.51
CA PRO A 751 -19.53 6.68 -23.84
C PRO A 751 -18.80 6.05 -22.66
N GLU A 752 -19.50 5.18 -21.91
CA GLU A 752 -18.99 4.51 -20.72
C GLU A 752 -17.76 3.64 -21.05
N ASP A 753 -17.86 2.85 -22.13
CA ASP A 753 -16.79 1.98 -22.61
C ASP A 753 -15.61 2.77 -23.17
N ASN A 754 -15.89 3.86 -23.91
CA ASN A 754 -14.84 4.74 -24.44
C ASN A 754 -14.00 5.33 -23.29
N TRP A 755 -14.65 5.77 -22.22
CA TRP A 755 -13.97 6.22 -21.01
C TRP A 755 -13.16 5.09 -20.36
N LEU A 756 -13.75 3.92 -20.15
CA LEU A 756 -13.08 2.77 -19.54
C LEU A 756 -11.82 2.37 -20.32
N TYR A 757 -11.92 2.19 -21.64
CA TYR A 757 -10.78 1.78 -22.48
C TYR A 757 -9.69 2.83 -22.58
N GLY A 758 -10.01 4.11 -22.39
CA GLY A 758 -9.03 5.18 -22.26
C GLY A 758 -8.24 5.08 -20.95
N VAL A 759 -8.94 4.99 -19.83
CA VAL A 759 -8.31 4.95 -18.49
C VAL A 759 -7.58 3.63 -18.23
N ALA A 760 -8.07 2.52 -18.77
CA ALA A 760 -7.44 1.20 -18.67
C ALA A 760 -5.98 1.16 -19.20
N ARG A 761 -5.58 2.09 -20.07
CA ARG A 761 -4.18 2.18 -20.57
C ARG A 761 -3.19 2.74 -19.56
N VAL A 762 -3.68 3.43 -18.52
CA VAL A 762 -2.85 4.10 -17.51
C VAL A 762 -3.13 3.62 -16.09
N ARG A 763 -4.18 2.81 -15.89
CA ARG A 763 -4.56 2.27 -14.58
C ARG A 763 -4.70 0.74 -14.60
N ASP A 764 -3.79 0.06 -13.92
CA ASP A 764 -3.72 -1.40 -13.85
C ASP A 764 -5.04 -2.06 -13.40
N LYS A 765 -5.73 -1.49 -12.41
CA LYS A 765 -6.99 -2.05 -11.90
C LYS A 765 -8.13 -1.97 -12.91
N LEU A 766 -8.19 -0.89 -13.69
CA LEU A 766 -9.18 -0.72 -14.75
C LEU A 766 -8.83 -1.55 -15.98
N GLN A 767 -7.54 -1.78 -16.23
CA GLN A 767 -7.10 -2.77 -17.22
C GLN A 767 -7.58 -4.18 -16.86
N ARG A 768 -7.49 -4.58 -15.59
CA ARG A 768 -8.03 -5.88 -15.13
C ARG A 768 -9.55 -5.95 -15.29
N TRP A 769 -10.27 -4.86 -14.98
CA TRP A 769 -11.71 -4.78 -15.22
C TRP A 769 -12.07 -4.95 -16.70
N GLU A 770 -11.34 -4.30 -17.61
CA GLU A 770 -11.46 -4.51 -19.07
C GLU A 770 -11.26 -5.98 -19.44
N SER A 771 -10.18 -6.62 -18.97
CA SER A 771 -9.91 -8.04 -19.23
C SER A 771 -11.03 -8.96 -18.73
N ILE A 772 -11.50 -8.75 -17.50
CA ILE A 772 -12.58 -9.54 -16.90
C ILE A 772 -13.87 -9.39 -17.71
N THR A 773 -14.16 -8.18 -18.19
CA THR A 773 -15.34 -7.92 -19.04
C THR A 773 -15.25 -8.72 -20.35
N GLN A 774 -14.09 -8.68 -21.02
CA GLN A 774 -13.86 -9.45 -22.25
C GLN A 774 -13.99 -10.97 -22.03
N PHE A 775 -13.43 -11.49 -20.93
CA PHE A 775 -13.58 -12.91 -20.60
C PHE A 775 -15.01 -13.29 -20.22
N GLY A 776 -15.72 -12.44 -19.47
CA GLY A 776 -17.12 -12.64 -19.09
C GLY A 776 -18.03 -12.72 -20.31
N GLU A 777 -17.83 -11.84 -21.29
CA GLU A 777 -18.56 -11.86 -22.56
C GLU A 777 -18.22 -13.10 -23.39
N ALA A 778 -16.94 -13.48 -23.46
CA ALA A 778 -16.51 -14.64 -24.24
C ALA A 778 -16.95 -15.99 -23.64
N LEU A 779 -16.93 -16.13 -22.32
CA LEU A 779 -17.15 -17.42 -21.64
C LEU A 779 -18.62 -17.63 -21.23
N ASN A 780 -19.30 -16.57 -20.79
CA ASN A 780 -20.65 -16.66 -20.22
C ASN A 780 -21.64 -15.63 -20.81
N ASN A 781 -21.23 -14.84 -21.81
CA ASN A 781 -22.02 -13.78 -22.42
C ASN A 781 -22.55 -12.75 -21.38
N VAL A 782 -21.71 -12.43 -20.39
CA VAL A 782 -22.01 -11.46 -19.34
C VAL A 782 -21.07 -10.27 -19.45
N SER A 783 -21.66 -9.08 -19.62
CA SER A 783 -20.92 -7.82 -19.68
C SER A 783 -21.01 -7.06 -18.35
N LEU A 784 -19.90 -6.42 -17.96
CA LEU A 784 -19.72 -5.71 -16.70
C LEU A 784 -19.84 -4.19 -16.92
N ASN A 785 -21.07 -3.75 -17.17
CA ASN A 785 -21.35 -2.35 -17.47
C ASN A 785 -21.10 -1.45 -16.25
N LEU A 786 -20.42 -0.34 -16.47
CA LEU A 786 -20.18 0.69 -15.46
C LEU A 786 -21.23 1.79 -15.56
N THR A 787 -21.78 2.18 -14.41
CA THR A 787 -22.80 3.22 -14.30
C THR A 787 -22.18 4.51 -13.75
N PRO A 788 -22.12 5.59 -14.53
CA PRO A 788 -21.58 6.87 -14.06
C PRO A 788 -22.62 7.62 -13.22
N LEU A 789 -22.21 8.07 -12.05
CA LEU A 789 -22.93 8.98 -11.15
C LEU A 789 -22.06 10.21 -10.86
N GLN A 790 -22.70 11.33 -10.53
CA GLN A 790 -22.02 12.58 -10.21
C GLN A 790 -22.63 13.21 -8.95
N PHE A 791 -21.76 13.70 -8.06
CA PHE A 791 -22.12 14.34 -6.79
C PHE A 791 -21.44 15.72 -6.64
N PRO A 792 -22.12 16.72 -6.03
CA PRO A 792 -23.52 16.70 -5.61
C PRO A 792 -24.47 16.59 -6.80
N TYR A 793 -25.67 16.04 -6.57
CA TYR A 793 -26.68 15.89 -7.61
C TYR A 793 -27.17 17.27 -8.12
N ARG A 794 -27.15 17.45 -9.44
CA ARG A 794 -27.72 18.60 -10.15
C ARG A 794 -28.63 18.11 -11.26
N THR A 795 -29.74 18.81 -11.47
CA THR A 795 -30.64 18.57 -12.60
C THR A 795 -30.03 19.13 -13.88
N ASP A 796 -30.16 18.38 -14.98
CA ASP A 796 -29.61 18.72 -16.30
C ASP A 796 -28.08 18.87 -16.32
N ASP A 797 -27.37 18.08 -15.50
CA ASP A 797 -25.90 18.06 -15.43
C ASP A 797 -25.29 17.14 -16.52
N HIS A 798 -24.00 17.31 -16.79
CA HIS A 798 -23.24 16.52 -17.77
C HIS A 798 -22.13 15.72 -17.09
N TRP A 799 -21.81 14.56 -17.66
CA TRP A 799 -20.71 13.74 -17.16
C TRP A 799 -19.36 14.41 -17.45
N LEU A 800 -18.69 14.90 -16.40
CA LEU A 800 -17.44 15.64 -16.55
C LEU A 800 -16.20 14.77 -16.79
N ALA A 801 -16.35 13.44 -16.85
CA ALA A 801 -15.25 12.52 -17.13
C ALA A 801 -14.90 12.42 -18.63
N LEU A 802 -15.76 12.94 -19.51
CA LEU A 802 -15.58 13.00 -20.96
C LEU A 802 -15.78 14.45 -21.45
N GLU A 803 -15.73 14.63 -22.77
CA GLU A 803 -16.03 15.92 -23.39
C GLU A 803 -17.43 16.40 -22.99
N TYR A 804 -17.50 17.65 -22.50
CA TYR A 804 -18.71 18.33 -22.04
C TYR A 804 -19.02 19.53 -22.98
N PRO A 805 -20.28 20.02 -23.01
CA PRO A 805 -20.66 21.08 -23.94
C PRO A 805 -19.93 22.40 -23.64
N ALA A 806 -19.65 23.17 -24.69
CA ALA A 806 -19.02 24.49 -24.57
C ALA A 806 -19.99 25.57 -24.03
N SER A 807 -21.29 25.37 -24.22
CA SER A 807 -22.36 26.27 -23.78
C SER A 807 -23.38 25.53 -22.92
N GLN A 808 -24.03 26.23 -22.00
CA GLN A 808 -25.08 25.63 -21.18
C GLN A 808 -26.27 25.14 -22.05
N PRO A 809 -27.00 24.10 -21.63
CA PRO A 809 -28.15 23.59 -22.35
C PRO A 809 -29.19 24.67 -22.65
N GLY A 810 -29.49 24.88 -23.94
CA GLY A 810 -30.52 25.82 -24.38
C GLY A 810 -30.16 27.31 -24.29
N THR A 811 -28.90 27.66 -23.96
CA THR A 811 -28.43 29.05 -23.94
C THR A 811 -27.16 29.23 -24.78
N ALA A 812 -26.78 30.48 -25.03
CA ALA A 812 -25.49 30.82 -25.65
C ALA A 812 -24.39 31.13 -24.60
N GLU A 813 -24.68 30.95 -23.32
CA GLU A 813 -23.74 31.21 -22.24
C GLU A 813 -22.73 30.06 -22.12
N PRO A 814 -21.45 30.34 -21.82
CA PRO A 814 -20.43 29.29 -21.69
C PRO A 814 -20.77 28.35 -20.53
N PHE A 815 -20.54 27.05 -20.72
CA PHE A 815 -20.62 26.09 -19.64
C PHE A 815 -19.40 26.28 -18.72
N VAL A 816 -19.66 26.70 -17.48
CA VAL A 816 -18.63 26.92 -16.47
C VAL A 816 -18.88 25.92 -15.34
N ILE A 817 -17.85 25.15 -15.01
CA ILE A 817 -17.86 24.32 -13.81
C ILE A 817 -17.58 25.29 -12.65
N GLU A 818 -18.43 25.29 -11.61
CA GLU A 818 -18.34 26.24 -10.50
C GLU A 818 -18.04 25.57 -9.15
N GLU A 819 -18.21 24.25 -9.06
CA GLU A 819 -18.09 23.48 -7.81
C GLU A 819 -17.25 22.22 -8.03
N ASP A 820 -16.59 21.76 -6.96
CA ASP A 820 -15.91 20.46 -6.94
C ASP A 820 -16.94 19.34 -7.18
N LYS A 821 -16.54 18.31 -7.94
CA LYS A 821 -17.42 17.20 -8.29
C LYS A 821 -16.76 15.86 -7.95
N LEU A 822 -17.58 14.95 -7.44
CA LEU A 822 -17.22 13.54 -7.33
C LEU A 822 -17.88 12.77 -8.49
N LEU A 823 -17.05 12.22 -9.35
CA LEU A 823 -17.38 11.33 -10.45
C LEU A 823 -17.31 9.89 -9.95
N TYR A 824 -18.45 9.37 -9.47
CA TYR A 824 -18.55 8.01 -8.94
C TYR A 824 -19.09 7.07 -10.01
N THR A 825 -18.21 6.25 -10.59
CA THR A 825 -18.59 5.31 -11.65
C THR A 825 -18.56 3.89 -11.09
N ALA A 826 -19.68 3.17 -11.10
CA ALA A 826 -19.72 1.87 -10.43
C ALA A 826 -20.52 0.80 -11.17
N HIS A 827 -20.12 -0.45 -10.97
CA HIS A 827 -20.90 -1.60 -11.39
C HIS A 827 -21.87 -2.00 -10.28
N TYR A 828 -23.14 -2.16 -10.63
CA TYR A 828 -24.21 -2.55 -9.72
C TYR A 828 -24.74 -3.93 -10.09
N VAL A 829 -24.48 -4.93 -9.24
CA VAL A 829 -24.99 -6.30 -9.45
C VAL A 829 -26.51 -6.34 -9.38
N ASP A 830 -27.09 -5.65 -8.39
CA ASP A 830 -28.52 -5.39 -8.27
C ASP A 830 -28.76 -3.87 -8.39
N ALA A 831 -29.94 -3.47 -8.85
CA ALA A 831 -30.31 -2.05 -8.92
C ALA A 831 -30.19 -1.38 -7.53
N PHE A 832 -29.68 -0.15 -7.50
CA PHE A 832 -29.51 0.60 -6.25
C PHE A 832 -30.85 0.83 -5.54
N ASP A 833 -30.88 0.51 -4.24
CA ASP A 833 -32.00 0.74 -3.32
C ASP A 833 -31.47 1.38 -2.04
N GLN A 834 -31.86 2.64 -1.81
CA GLN A 834 -31.48 3.41 -0.61
C GLN A 834 -31.89 2.78 0.74
N THR A 835 -32.82 1.82 0.75
CA THR A 835 -33.31 1.15 1.97
C THR A 835 -32.57 -0.14 2.29
N ALA A 836 -31.85 -0.69 1.31
CA ALA A 836 -31.06 -1.90 1.48
C ALA A 836 -29.69 -1.59 2.10
N ALA A 837 -29.11 -2.58 2.77
CA ALA A 837 -27.72 -2.51 3.19
C ALA A 837 -26.79 -2.49 1.96
N ILE A 838 -25.68 -1.77 2.07
CA ILE A 838 -24.68 -1.63 1.02
C ILE A 838 -23.44 -2.40 1.41
N SER A 839 -22.89 -3.13 0.44
CA SER A 839 -21.59 -3.78 0.53
C SER A 839 -20.91 -3.78 -0.83
N GLY A 840 -19.59 -3.68 -0.87
CA GLY A 840 -18.87 -3.53 -2.11
C GLY A 840 -17.38 -3.27 -1.94
N LEU A 841 -16.73 -3.03 -3.08
CA LEU A 841 -15.32 -2.71 -3.19
C LEU A 841 -15.15 -1.35 -3.88
N LEU A 842 -14.21 -0.55 -3.39
CA LEU A 842 -13.66 0.56 -4.15
C LEU A 842 -12.44 0.06 -4.94
N LEU A 843 -12.58 0.07 -6.26
CA LEU A 843 -11.57 -0.44 -7.19
C LEU A 843 -10.40 0.54 -7.30
N ASP A 844 -10.65 1.78 -7.73
CA ASP A 844 -9.63 2.80 -7.90
C ASP A 844 -10.15 4.21 -7.54
N GLU A 845 -9.24 5.11 -7.19
CA GLU A 845 -9.55 6.52 -6.94
C GLU A 845 -8.43 7.46 -7.41
N TRP A 846 -8.80 8.64 -7.91
CA TRP A 846 -7.86 9.70 -8.24
C TRP A 846 -8.51 11.07 -8.32
N THR A 847 -7.67 12.09 -8.40
CA THR A 847 -8.10 13.48 -8.43
C THR A 847 -7.48 14.20 -9.61
N GLU A 848 -8.29 14.97 -10.31
CA GLU A 848 -7.90 15.86 -11.39
C GLU A 848 -8.28 17.30 -10.99
N VAL A 849 -7.47 18.28 -11.42
CA VAL A 849 -7.73 19.69 -11.14
C VAL A 849 -7.88 20.43 -12.45
N ILE A 850 -9.06 21.00 -12.67
CA ILE A 850 -9.33 21.92 -13.78
C ILE A 850 -8.83 23.31 -13.35
N PRO A 851 -7.76 23.85 -13.95
CA PRO A 851 -7.23 25.15 -13.53
C PRO A 851 -8.24 26.27 -13.79
N SER A 852 -8.36 27.20 -12.87
CA SER A 852 -9.18 28.40 -13.09
C SER A 852 -8.61 29.23 -14.24
N ALA A 853 -9.48 29.77 -15.10
CA ALA A 853 -9.09 30.64 -16.22
C ALA A 853 -8.46 31.96 -15.76
N GLN A 854 -8.76 32.41 -14.54
CA GLN A 854 -8.20 33.61 -13.92
C GLN A 854 -7.56 33.26 -12.57
N GLN A 855 -6.44 33.91 -12.24
CA GLN A 855 -5.71 33.71 -10.98
C GLN A 855 -5.39 35.07 -10.36
N THR A 856 -5.52 35.16 -9.03
CA THR A 856 -5.16 36.38 -8.29
C THR A 856 -3.68 36.39 -7.96
N THR A 857 -2.91 37.23 -8.66
CA THR A 857 -1.48 37.45 -8.39
C THR A 857 -1.26 38.64 -7.45
N GLY A 858 -0.08 38.72 -6.82
CA GLY A 858 0.30 39.85 -5.97
C GLY A 858 1.33 40.77 -6.64
N LEU A 859 1.28 42.06 -6.33
CA LEU A 859 2.30 43.03 -6.74
C LEU A 859 2.83 43.74 -5.50
N THR A 860 4.15 43.74 -5.31
CA THR A 860 4.81 44.56 -4.28
C THR A 860 5.64 45.65 -4.95
N PHE A 861 5.54 46.88 -4.46
CA PHE A 861 6.26 48.03 -5.00
C PHE A 861 7.07 48.69 -3.91
N HIS A 862 8.25 49.20 -4.27
CA HIS A 862 9.05 50.00 -3.36
C HIS A 862 8.41 51.38 -3.24
N TYR A 863 7.81 51.64 -2.09
CA TYR A 863 7.25 52.94 -1.75
C TYR A 863 8.09 53.58 -0.66
N ASP A 864 8.75 54.68 -1.01
CA ASP A 864 9.52 55.48 -0.08
C ASP A 864 8.57 56.30 0.80
N ARG A 865 8.12 55.69 1.90
CA ARG A 865 7.35 56.38 2.94
C ARG A 865 8.30 57.31 3.71
N PRO A 866 7.88 58.53 4.08
CA PRO A 866 8.72 59.39 4.91
C PRO A 866 9.21 58.67 6.18
N ASN A 867 10.52 58.57 6.36
CA ASN A 867 11.19 57.87 7.48
C ASN A 867 11.04 58.57 8.85
N CYS A 868 10.20 59.60 8.94
CA CYS A 868 10.15 60.51 10.08
C CYS A 868 8.70 60.75 10.51
N GLU A 869 8.12 59.78 11.20
CA GLU A 869 6.87 59.95 11.94
C GLU A 869 7.14 59.47 13.38
N ALA A 870 6.80 60.29 14.38
CA ALA A 870 6.92 59.86 15.77
C ALA A 870 5.89 58.75 16.03
N PRO A 871 6.28 57.53 16.41
CA PRO A 871 5.33 56.48 16.71
C PRO A 871 4.48 56.91 17.93
N GLN A 872 3.16 56.96 17.75
CA GLN A 872 2.15 57.15 18.82
C GLN A 872 1.99 58.56 19.42
N THR A 873 1.84 59.62 18.61
CA THR A 873 1.38 60.93 19.14
C THR A 873 -0.15 61.05 19.13
N LEU A 874 -0.76 61.28 20.30
CA LEU A 874 -2.20 61.49 20.46
C LEU A 874 -2.48 62.91 20.96
N LEU A 875 -3.35 63.66 20.28
CA LEU A 875 -3.85 64.96 20.75
C LEU A 875 -5.06 64.71 21.65
N LEU A 876 -4.88 64.90 22.96
CA LEU A 876 -5.96 64.80 23.94
C LEU A 876 -6.66 66.17 24.08
N ALA A 877 -7.82 66.31 23.45
CA ALA A 877 -8.73 67.43 23.71
C ALA A 877 -9.56 67.14 24.97
N LEU A 878 -9.95 68.19 25.71
CA LEU A 878 -10.93 68.11 26.80
C LEU A 878 -12.05 69.13 26.54
N PRO A 879 -13.31 68.79 26.86
CA PRO A 879 -14.41 69.73 26.68
C PRO A 879 -14.25 70.91 27.66
N ALA A 880 -14.51 72.14 27.20
CA ALA A 880 -14.41 73.34 28.03
C ALA A 880 -15.40 73.33 29.21
N ASN A 881 -16.54 72.67 29.03
CA ASN A 881 -17.58 72.46 30.03
C ASN A 881 -18.02 70.99 30.04
N PHE A 882 -18.02 70.35 31.22
CA PHE A 882 -18.41 68.95 31.40
C PHE A 882 -19.95 68.77 31.41
N THR A 883 -20.60 69.03 30.28
CA THR A 883 -22.07 68.90 30.13
C THR A 883 -22.51 67.53 29.59
N GLY A 884 -21.56 66.62 29.34
CA GLY A 884 -21.81 65.29 28.76
C GLY A 884 -21.95 65.26 27.24
N GLN A 885 -21.89 66.42 26.56
CA GLN A 885 -21.84 66.52 25.11
C GLN A 885 -20.69 67.44 24.68
N TRP A 886 -20.02 67.07 23.59
CA TRP A 886 -18.98 67.88 22.98
C TRP A 886 -19.60 68.95 22.08
N GLN A 887 -19.09 70.18 22.14
CA GLN A 887 -19.34 71.15 21.10
C GLN A 887 -18.28 71.02 20.01
N TRP A 888 -18.72 70.99 18.75
CA TRP A 888 -17.81 70.84 17.60
C TRP A 888 -16.74 71.94 17.57
N GLN A 889 -17.11 73.17 17.94
CA GLN A 889 -16.21 74.30 17.94
C GLN A 889 -15.04 74.12 18.93
N ASP A 890 -15.28 73.53 20.11
CA ASP A 890 -14.23 73.27 21.11
C ASP A 890 -13.15 72.31 20.58
N LEU A 891 -13.52 71.33 19.76
CA LEU A 891 -12.58 70.40 19.12
C LEU A 891 -11.74 71.10 18.04
N VAL A 892 -12.38 71.92 17.20
CA VAL A 892 -11.71 72.70 16.16
C VAL A 892 -10.74 73.71 16.77
N ASP A 893 -11.17 74.39 17.84
CA ASP A 893 -10.35 75.37 18.53
C ASP A 893 -9.21 74.72 19.30
N SER A 894 -9.41 73.52 19.87
CA SER A 894 -8.33 72.72 20.48
C SER A 894 -7.23 72.39 19.48
N LEU A 895 -7.60 72.04 18.23
CA LEU A 895 -6.64 71.77 17.16
C LEU A 895 -5.88 73.04 16.75
N HIS A 896 -6.59 74.15 16.49
CA HIS A 896 -5.96 75.41 16.12
C HIS A 896 -5.07 75.97 17.22
N GLU A 897 -5.48 75.91 18.49
CA GLU A 897 -4.67 76.33 19.64
C GLU A 897 -3.42 75.45 19.76
N THR A 898 -3.54 74.13 19.55
CA THR A 898 -2.38 73.23 19.56
C THR A 898 -1.38 73.60 18.47
N LEU A 899 -1.85 73.87 17.25
CA LEU A 899 -0.99 74.28 16.13
C LEU A 899 -0.31 75.63 16.38
N ASP A 900 -1.05 76.60 16.92
CA ASP A 900 -0.50 77.92 17.26
C ASP A 900 0.49 77.85 18.43
N MET A 901 0.21 77.02 19.44
CA MET A 901 1.12 76.77 20.56
C MET A 901 2.38 76.03 20.10
N ALA A 902 2.27 75.10 19.15
CA ALA A 902 3.42 74.44 18.53
C ALA A 902 4.30 75.46 17.80
N ARG A 903 3.71 76.39 17.03
CA ARG A 903 4.46 77.48 16.38
C ARG A 903 5.14 78.41 17.38
N LYS A 904 4.46 78.78 18.46
CA LYS A 904 5.03 79.65 19.52
C LYS A 904 6.16 78.97 20.30
N ARG A 905 6.09 77.64 20.51
CA ARG A 905 7.13 76.85 21.16
C ARG A 905 8.36 76.62 20.29
N ALA A 906 8.26 76.80 18.97
CA ALA A 906 9.38 76.75 18.04
C ALA A 906 10.27 78.03 18.08
N ILE A 907 9.91 79.03 18.90
CA ILE A 907 10.71 80.25 19.06
C ILE A 907 11.82 80.00 20.11
N GLU A 908 12.98 79.56 19.65
CA GLU A 908 14.18 79.39 20.50
C GLU A 908 14.81 80.72 20.93
N PRO A 909 15.51 80.79 22.09
CA PRO A 909 16.20 82.00 22.57
C PRO A 909 17.09 82.66 21.51
N ALA A 910 17.71 81.88 20.62
CA ALA A 910 18.54 82.39 19.52
C ALA A 910 17.76 83.31 18.55
N HIS A 911 16.48 83.03 18.30
CA HIS A 911 15.65 83.79 17.35
C HIS A 911 15.31 85.22 17.80
N TRP A 912 15.49 85.55 19.08
CA TRP A 912 15.12 86.84 19.65
C TRP A 912 16.20 87.42 20.57
N ASN A 913 17.34 86.73 20.73
CA ASN A 913 18.53 87.22 21.43
C ASN A 913 19.07 88.54 20.84
N GLU A 914 18.82 88.77 19.54
CA GLU A 914 19.22 89.98 18.82
C GLU A 914 18.19 91.13 18.91
N THR A 915 17.04 90.89 19.56
CA THR A 915 15.97 91.90 19.71
C THR A 915 16.04 92.61 21.06
N GLU A 916 15.44 93.79 21.19
CA GLU A 916 15.40 94.53 22.46
C GLU A 916 14.69 93.77 23.60
N TYR A 917 13.91 92.73 23.27
CA TYR A 917 13.24 91.84 24.22
C TYR A 917 14.20 90.98 25.04
N ALA A 918 15.42 90.74 24.56
CA ALA A 918 16.45 89.99 25.30
C ALA A 918 16.86 90.66 26.63
N ARG A 919 16.62 91.98 26.77
CA ARG A 919 16.94 92.76 27.98
C ARG A 919 15.98 92.54 29.16
N PHE A 920 14.81 91.94 28.92
CA PHE A 920 13.79 91.69 29.95
C PHE A 920 13.83 90.27 30.53
N LEU A 921 14.85 89.47 30.18
CA LEU A 921 15.10 88.13 30.69
C LEU A 921 16.43 88.07 31.46
N PRO A 922 16.55 87.25 32.52
CA PRO A 922 15.91 85.94 32.70
C PRO A 922 14.62 86.01 33.53
N ALA A 923 13.47 85.93 32.87
CA ALA A 923 12.25 85.46 33.50
C ALA A 923 12.04 84.00 33.09
N VAL A 924 11.66 83.15 34.04
CA VAL A 924 11.17 81.81 33.72
C VAL A 924 9.87 81.99 32.94
N ILE A 925 9.94 81.82 31.62
CA ILE A 925 8.76 81.88 30.75
C ILE A 925 8.13 80.49 30.77
N SER A 926 6.94 80.39 31.35
CA SER A 926 6.09 79.22 31.22
C SER A 926 5.02 79.49 30.17
N SER A 927 4.81 78.53 29.26
CA SER A 927 3.63 78.58 28.39
C SER A 927 2.38 78.32 29.21
N VAL A 928 1.33 79.11 29.01
CA VAL A 928 0.05 79.02 29.72
C VAL A 928 -1.05 79.01 28.67
N THR A 929 -2.03 78.11 28.76
CA THR A 929 -3.19 78.12 27.86
C THR A 929 -4.21 79.17 28.29
N ARG A 930 -4.82 79.82 27.30
CA ARG A 930 -5.79 80.89 27.55
C ARG A 930 -7.19 80.34 27.82
N TYR A 931 -7.48 79.14 27.30
CA TYR A 931 -8.72 78.39 27.51
C TYR A 931 -8.42 77.05 28.23
N PRO A 932 -9.29 76.59 29.15
CA PRO A 932 -9.08 75.37 29.92
C PRO A 932 -9.50 74.10 29.14
N ILE A 933 -9.11 74.00 27.87
CA ILE A 933 -9.48 72.89 26.97
C ILE A 933 -8.33 71.86 26.78
N MET A 934 -7.17 72.13 27.37
CA MET A 934 -5.99 71.24 27.39
C MET A 934 -5.32 71.25 28.78
N MET A 935 -4.59 70.19 29.15
CA MET A 935 -3.83 70.15 30.41
C MET A 935 -2.57 71.02 30.34
N THR A 936 -2.59 72.23 30.92
CA THR A 936 -1.39 73.07 31.12
C THR A 936 -1.41 73.79 32.48
N LEU A 937 -0.35 74.55 32.80
CA LEU A 937 -0.24 75.32 34.05
C LEU A 937 -1.36 76.36 34.15
N ASP A 938 -2.10 76.40 35.25
CA ASP A 938 -3.33 77.21 35.39
C ASP A 938 -3.09 78.73 35.59
N LEU A 939 -1.87 79.21 35.39
CA LEU A 939 -1.46 80.59 35.71
C LEU A 939 -2.37 81.66 35.06
N ALA A 940 -3.03 81.38 33.94
CA ALA A 940 -4.00 82.29 33.32
C ALA A 940 -5.36 82.30 34.02
N PHE A 941 -5.78 81.15 34.57
CA PHE A 941 -6.97 81.00 35.41
C PHE A 941 -6.79 81.78 36.72
N ASN A 942 -5.65 81.58 37.39
CA ASN A 942 -5.34 82.25 38.65
C ASN A 942 -5.10 83.77 38.53
N ASN A 943 -4.68 84.26 37.35
CA ASN A 943 -4.46 85.69 37.11
C ASN A 943 -5.61 86.40 36.36
N ALA A 944 -6.76 85.75 36.19
CA ALA A 944 -7.97 86.32 35.56
C ALA A 944 -7.75 86.91 34.13
N VAL A 945 -6.85 86.31 33.35
CA VAL A 945 -6.48 86.79 31.99
C VAL A 945 -7.38 86.18 30.89
N GLN A 946 -8.50 85.57 31.28
CA GLN A 946 -9.47 84.97 30.36
C GLN A 946 -10.37 86.04 29.72
N PHE A 947 -10.69 85.90 28.45
CA PHE A 947 -11.83 86.62 27.87
C PHE A 947 -13.10 85.94 28.39
N LYS A 948 -14.03 86.70 29.00
CA LYS A 948 -15.41 86.23 29.12
C LYS A 948 -15.90 85.97 27.70
N SER A 949 -16.28 84.73 27.39
CA SER A 949 -17.07 84.46 26.20
C SER A 949 -18.42 85.16 26.40
N THR A 950 -18.56 86.39 25.92
CA THR A 950 -19.87 86.96 25.64
C THR A 950 -20.43 86.20 24.46
N VAL A 951 -21.06 85.06 24.75
CA VAL A 951 -22.09 84.50 23.89
C VAL A 951 -23.40 85.08 24.40
N GLU A 952 -23.81 86.21 23.82
CA GLU A 952 -25.25 86.46 23.66
C GLU A 952 -25.76 85.40 22.69
N SER A 953 -26.96 84.87 22.98
CA SER A 953 -27.71 83.81 22.29
C SER A 953 -27.28 83.41 20.88
#